data_AF-A0A3M2RMU9-F1
#
_entry.id   AF-A0A3M2RMU9-F1
#
_cell.length_a   1.000
_cell.length_b   1.000
_cell.length_c   1.000
_cell.angle_alpha   90.00
_cell.angle_beta   90.00
_cell.angle_gamma   90.00
#
_symmetry.space_group_name_H-M   'P 1'
#
loop_
_entity.id
_entity.type
_entity.pdbx_description
1 polymer ?
#
loop_
_entity_poly.entity_id
_entity_poly.type
_entity_poly.pdbx_seq_one_letter_code
_entity_poly.pdbx_strand_id
1 'polypeptide(L)'
;MLLNTKFLRPSPDRRAVSRERLNALLERSGNKRLNLVVAPAGFGKSTLASQWCAQNTSPTAWLSLDTHDDQPRQFWQYLIGAFEHAGLMGLEEAKKQLSQASGDDLTAVITCLINTLATEDKPWSLILDDYHAISNSDIHRQLAWFIDYLPPGMLVTLASRTEPPLPLARWRVRRQVQDIYPSLLAFSEEECLSFFRDTMAMDLTEPEIRAICRRTEGWVAAMQLSALSGKARQEPQGQSTLTTPIAVEGKLISDYVLTEVLEQLSDELTDFLLDTACCPRLCASLCNTILERTDSDERLESLLAQNLFIIPLDNRNEWFRYHDLFREALLQRARIIDGEKADALQRRTVNWLLSHGHVQEAIAQIVSNEDTERLARVLAEHGNNLIHGGFHLPVLEWLRYLPDEEVQENPQLMMLKVWGLYFANRVDGLEPVLSQVEDLLDRQVADSHPDAEGALAIQAELSLIRSYLARSRNDEQNASNLTRQALKDIDNNQIPLKSVTYYGLGLDYFGKGELNDAQEALEAAVHFGQVERKPSTVLSSGGLLSWIQYHRGDTELALETTTRIRRWVDEHYSDPSQPRLISCWQNSALTEIYRERNELELAASYLAPLLEHVENGTEPGQHVVIQYVRGHLAFSEGNVETAIEALEDALFVGNKRREHIVFEPPAVSALLARCYLAMGDQAKAMRCIEPAIRQPANNPLNREQNQIALARTLISGGQYREAQDTLSTLIPIAERNAHNRHLVEILLVYAEALQHEGRSEEAMAMLERALHKAEDAGFMRLFAEESETLKRLLFDLPRLKTPGRWNRELLAMLENQQTDTHKHTQMTPPAARQTQIKTSTASSPLVEPLSLREQEVLQLINQGLANKDIAVTMAVAPATVKAHIRNLYSKLGVGRRTEALAKARELGLLDDSL
;
A
#
# COMPACT_ATOMS: atom_id res chain seq x y z
N MET A 1 -45.26 -31.47 32.48
CA MET A 1 -44.92 -32.41 31.39
C MET A 1 -43.91 -31.69 30.52
N LEU A 2 -42.75 -32.28 30.26
CA LEU A 2 -41.66 -31.62 29.50
C LEU A 2 -41.75 -32.02 28.02
N LEU A 3 -41.46 -31.06 27.14
CA LEU A 3 -41.41 -31.32 25.71
C LEU A 3 -40.08 -31.99 25.34
N ASN A 4 -40.11 -33.30 25.08
CA ASN A 4 -38.91 -34.10 24.81
C ASN A 4 -38.11 -33.62 23.59
N THR A 5 -38.75 -32.96 22.60
CA THR A 5 -38.05 -32.46 21.42
C THR A 5 -37.07 -31.33 21.73
N LYS A 6 -37.22 -30.60 22.86
CA LYS A 6 -36.25 -29.58 23.30
C LYS A 6 -34.91 -30.20 23.75
N PHE A 7 -34.90 -31.49 24.09
CA PHE A 7 -33.70 -32.22 24.49
C PHE A 7 -32.97 -32.87 23.31
N LEU A 8 -33.61 -32.87 22.13
CA LEU A 8 -33.03 -33.48 20.94
C LEU A 8 -32.11 -32.47 20.27
N ARG A 9 -30.83 -32.82 20.23
CA ARG A 9 -29.85 -32.16 19.38
C ARG A 9 -30.30 -32.22 17.91
N PRO A 10 -30.17 -31.14 17.13
CA PRO A 10 -30.38 -31.16 15.68
C PRO A 10 -29.45 -32.18 15.00
N SER A 11 -30.02 -33.06 14.16
CA SER A 11 -29.24 -34.04 13.39
C SER A 11 -28.16 -33.32 12.56
N PRO A 12 -26.86 -33.65 12.73
CA PRO A 12 -25.83 -33.04 11.91
C PRO A 12 -26.02 -33.45 10.45
N ASP A 13 -26.15 -32.49 9.53
CA ASP A 13 -26.09 -32.80 8.10
C ASP A 13 -24.67 -33.28 7.79
N ARG A 14 -24.54 -34.51 7.29
CA ARG A 14 -23.23 -35.10 6.92
C ARG A 14 -22.56 -34.34 5.78
N ARG A 15 -23.33 -33.55 5.02
CA ARG A 15 -22.82 -32.67 3.96
C ARG A 15 -22.40 -31.30 4.48
N ALA A 16 -22.71 -30.94 5.72
CA ALA A 16 -22.30 -29.65 6.27
C ALA A 16 -20.76 -29.58 6.37
N VAL A 17 -20.20 -28.43 6.00
CA VAL A 17 -18.75 -28.17 6.04
C VAL A 17 -18.20 -28.44 7.45
N SER A 18 -17.13 -29.22 7.52
CA SER A 18 -16.43 -29.51 8.78
C SER A 18 -15.59 -28.30 9.21
N ARG A 19 -15.83 -27.78 10.42
CA ARG A 19 -15.18 -26.57 10.93
C ARG A 19 -14.16 -26.89 12.02
N GLU A 20 -13.11 -27.64 11.66
CA GLU A 20 -12.10 -28.14 12.61
C GLU A 20 -11.48 -27.05 13.48
N ARG A 21 -11.18 -25.88 12.87
CA ARG A 21 -10.71 -24.68 13.57
C ARG A 21 -11.61 -24.29 14.75
N LEU A 22 -12.93 -24.30 14.56
CA LEU A 22 -13.89 -23.89 15.58
C LEU A 22 -14.20 -25.01 16.57
N ASN A 23 -14.21 -26.25 16.12
CA ASN A 23 -14.36 -27.41 17.00
C ASN A 23 -13.21 -27.47 18.01
N ALA A 24 -11.98 -27.20 17.58
CA ALA A 24 -10.81 -27.10 18.47
C ALA A 24 -10.97 -25.98 19.51
N LEU A 25 -11.60 -24.85 19.17
CA LEU A 25 -11.89 -23.78 20.15
C LEU A 25 -12.95 -24.21 21.17
N LEU A 26 -13.91 -25.06 20.78
CA LEU A 26 -14.94 -25.58 21.68
C LEU A 26 -14.43 -26.71 22.60
N GLU A 27 -13.33 -27.39 22.25
CA GLU A 27 -12.71 -28.45 23.06
C GLU A 27 -12.27 -27.97 24.45
N ARG A 28 -12.30 -28.87 25.43
CA ARG A 28 -11.89 -28.55 26.81
C ARG A 28 -10.40 -28.20 26.85
N SER A 29 -10.05 -27.07 27.45
CA SER A 29 -8.66 -26.64 27.62
C SER A 29 -8.47 -25.87 28.93
N GLY A 30 -7.42 -26.22 29.69
CA GLY A 30 -7.04 -25.53 30.93
C GLY A 30 -8.20 -25.37 31.93
N ASN A 31 -8.46 -24.12 32.34
CA ASN A 31 -9.51 -23.75 33.31
C ASN A 31 -10.85 -23.36 32.65
N LYS A 32 -11.04 -23.65 31.37
CA LYS A 32 -12.23 -23.25 30.61
C LYS A 32 -13.49 -23.94 31.15
N ARG A 33 -14.55 -23.16 31.37
CA ARG A 33 -15.86 -23.61 31.88
C ARG A 33 -17.03 -23.23 30.98
N LEU A 34 -16.86 -22.19 30.16
CA LEU A 34 -17.89 -21.65 29.30
C LEU A 34 -17.36 -21.43 27.88
N ASN A 35 -18.05 -21.95 26.88
CA ASN A 35 -17.97 -21.52 25.50
C ASN A 35 -19.13 -20.57 25.22
N LEU A 36 -18.85 -19.37 24.71
CA LEU A 36 -19.85 -18.39 24.34
C LEU A 36 -19.86 -18.24 22.82
N VAL A 37 -20.90 -18.74 22.17
CA VAL A 37 -21.11 -18.68 20.71
C VAL A 37 -22.18 -17.62 20.41
N VAL A 38 -21.74 -16.40 20.10
CA VAL A 38 -22.62 -15.24 19.90
C VAL A 38 -22.53 -14.78 18.45
N ALA A 39 -23.65 -14.83 17.74
CA ALA A 39 -23.77 -14.26 16.40
C ALA A 39 -25.23 -14.15 15.96
N PRO A 40 -25.53 -13.31 14.95
CA PRO A 40 -26.86 -13.20 14.37
C PRO A 40 -27.43 -14.52 13.83
N ALA A 41 -28.69 -14.49 13.43
CA ALA A 41 -29.30 -15.59 12.69
C ALA A 41 -28.47 -15.92 11.42
N GLY A 42 -28.42 -17.20 11.05
CA GLY A 42 -27.78 -17.62 9.81
C GLY A 42 -26.25 -17.78 9.82
N PHE A 43 -25.56 -17.63 10.97
CA PHE A 43 -24.11 -17.92 11.10
C PHE A 43 -23.77 -19.38 11.47
N GLY A 44 -24.79 -20.25 11.59
CA GLY A 44 -24.57 -21.68 11.85
C GLY A 44 -24.20 -22.05 13.29
N LYS A 45 -24.60 -21.26 14.30
CA LYS A 45 -24.32 -21.52 15.74
C LYS A 45 -24.76 -22.92 16.18
N SER A 46 -26.03 -23.26 15.96
CA SER A 46 -26.61 -24.56 16.32
C SER A 46 -25.97 -25.71 15.53
N THR A 47 -25.60 -25.47 14.27
CA THR A 47 -24.87 -26.43 13.43
C THR A 47 -23.48 -26.72 13.99
N LEU A 48 -22.73 -25.68 14.40
CA LEU A 48 -21.42 -25.82 15.02
C LEU A 48 -21.52 -26.59 16.35
N ALA A 49 -22.45 -26.21 17.23
CA ALA A 49 -22.67 -26.88 18.50
C ALA A 49 -23.06 -28.35 18.30
N SER A 50 -23.92 -28.65 17.32
CA SER A 50 -24.24 -30.01 16.92
C SER A 50 -23.00 -30.75 16.41
N GLN A 51 -22.27 -30.23 15.42
CA GLN A 51 -21.07 -30.88 14.87
C GLN A 51 -20.05 -31.24 15.96
N TRP A 52 -19.77 -30.32 16.88
CA TRP A 52 -18.89 -30.56 18.02
C TRP A 52 -19.38 -31.73 18.90
N CYS A 53 -20.68 -31.82 19.18
CA CYS A 53 -21.26 -32.96 19.91
C CYS A 53 -21.11 -34.30 19.20
N ALA A 54 -21.08 -34.32 17.86
CA ALA A 54 -20.88 -35.58 17.13
C ALA A 54 -19.45 -36.10 17.24
N GLN A 55 -18.50 -35.19 17.42
CA GLN A 55 -17.07 -35.51 17.52
C GLN A 55 -16.65 -35.80 18.97
N ASN A 56 -17.38 -35.24 19.96
CA ASN A 56 -17.09 -35.43 21.37
C ASN A 56 -17.77 -36.69 21.92
N THR A 57 -17.02 -37.53 22.64
CA THR A 57 -17.50 -38.77 23.27
C THR A 57 -18.07 -38.57 24.67
N SER A 58 -18.04 -37.34 25.18
CA SER A 58 -18.55 -36.99 26.52
C SER A 58 -20.08 -36.98 26.57
N PRO A 59 -20.71 -37.41 27.69
CA PRO A 59 -22.14 -37.23 27.90
C PRO A 59 -22.53 -35.76 27.76
N THR A 60 -23.51 -35.48 26.90
CA THR A 60 -23.90 -34.11 26.55
C THR A 60 -25.40 -33.93 26.79
N ALA A 61 -25.75 -33.00 27.66
CA ALA A 61 -27.10 -32.51 27.84
C ALA A 61 -27.36 -31.37 26.85
N TRP A 62 -28.40 -31.49 26.02
CA TRP A 62 -28.82 -30.47 25.07
C TRP A 62 -30.15 -29.87 25.51
N LEU A 63 -30.26 -28.54 25.47
CA LEU A 63 -31.51 -27.83 25.69
C LEU A 63 -31.64 -26.68 24.69
N SER A 64 -32.65 -26.75 23.82
CA SER A 64 -33.08 -25.63 22.98
C SER A 64 -34.12 -24.79 23.71
N LEU A 65 -33.85 -23.49 23.85
CA LEU A 65 -34.67 -22.55 24.61
C LEU A 65 -35.61 -21.77 23.68
N ASP A 66 -36.76 -21.38 24.21
CA ASP A 66 -37.68 -20.42 23.57
C ASP A 66 -38.21 -19.41 24.61
N THR A 67 -39.01 -18.44 24.15
CA THR A 67 -39.54 -17.36 25.00
C THR A 67 -40.43 -17.84 26.14
N HIS A 68 -40.97 -19.07 26.07
CA HIS A 68 -41.79 -19.63 27.14
C HIS A 68 -40.92 -20.16 28.29
N ASP A 69 -39.61 -20.33 28.10
CA ASP A 69 -38.69 -20.82 29.12
C ASP A 69 -38.11 -19.70 30.00
N ASP A 70 -38.54 -18.44 29.79
CA ASP A 70 -38.10 -17.25 30.53
C ASP A 70 -38.70 -17.12 31.96
N GLN A 71 -38.93 -18.28 32.61
CA GLN A 71 -39.44 -18.39 33.98
C GLN A 71 -38.50 -19.29 34.80
N PRO A 72 -37.97 -18.85 35.97
CA PRO A 72 -36.92 -19.57 36.69
C PRO A 72 -37.23 -21.04 36.96
N ARG A 73 -38.43 -21.34 37.46
CA ARG A 73 -38.84 -22.72 37.74
C ARG A 73 -38.87 -23.59 36.49
N GLN A 74 -39.42 -23.08 35.39
CA GLN A 74 -39.53 -23.80 34.13
C GLN A 74 -38.15 -24.03 33.50
N PHE A 75 -37.31 -23.01 33.48
CA PHE A 75 -35.93 -23.08 33.00
C PHE A 75 -35.15 -24.21 33.69
N TRP A 76 -35.15 -24.23 35.03
CA TRP A 76 -34.45 -25.27 35.79
C TRP A 76 -35.09 -26.64 35.66
N GLN A 77 -36.42 -26.71 35.46
CA GLN A 77 -37.09 -27.97 35.18
C GLN A 77 -36.62 -28.59 33.85
N TYR A 78 -36.52 -27.77 32.79
CA TYR A 78 -36.01 -28.21 31.49
C TYR A 78 -34.52 -28.53 31.54
N LEU A 79 -33.72 -27.75 32.27
CA LEU A 79 -32.29 -28.00 32.42
C LEU A 79 -32.02 -29.34 33.14
N ILE A 80 -32.72 -29.61 34.25
CA ILE A 80 -32.63 -30.91 34.92
C ILE A 80 -33.14 -32.04 34.02
N GLY A 81 -34.23 -31.81 33.29
CA GLY A 81 -34.76 -32.76 32.31
C GLY A 81 -33.77 -33.08 31.18
N ALA A 82 -32.98 -32.11 30.72
CA ALA A 82 -31.95 -32.30 29.70
C ALA A 82 -30.82 -33.23 30.20
N PHE A 83 -30.38 -33.07 31.45
CA PHE A 83 -29.40 -33.97 32.05
C PHE A 83 -29.94 -35.39 32.26
N GLU A 84 -31.19 -35.50 32.72
CA GLU A 84 -31.86 -36.79 32.87
C GLU A 84 -31.99 -37.51 31.51
N HIS A 85 -32.41 -36.78 30.47
CA HIS A 85 -32.53 -37.31 29.11
C HIS A 85 -31.18 -37.81 28.56
N ALA A 86 -30.10 -37.11 28.89
CA ALA A 86 -28.73 -37.49 28.55
C ALA A 86 -28.17 -38.65 29.41
N GLY A 87 -28.93 -39.15 30.38
CA GLY A 87 -28.59 -40.34 31.18
C GLY A 87 -27.92 -40.05 32.53
N LEU A 88 -28.02 -38.81 33.04
CA LEU A 88 -27.54 -38.50 34.40
C LEU A 88 -28.47 -39.12 35.45
N MET A 89 -27.91 -39.95 36.32
CA MET A 89 -28.66 -40.61 37.40
C MET A 89 -28.60 -39.78 38.69
N GLY A 90 -29.53 -40.03 39.63
CA GLY A 90 -29.49 -39.37 40.95
C GLY A 90 -30.08 -37.96 41.02
N LEU A 91 -30.94 -37.58 40.05
CA LEU A 91 -31.61 -36.27 39.99
C LEU A 91 -32.93 -36.18 40.79
N GLU A 92 -33.35 -37.26 41.45
CA GLU A 92 -34.64 -37.33 42.15
C GLU A 92 -34.77 -36.32 43.29
N GLU A 93 -33.69 -36.07 44.04
CA GLU A 93 -33.70 -35.06 45.10
C GLU A 93 -33.80 -33.64 44.53
N ALA A 94 -33.11 -33.34 43.42
CA ALA A 94 -33.22 -32.04 42.75
C ALA A 94 -34.64 -31.78 42.23
N LYS A 95 -35.29 -32.78 41.63
CA LYS A 95 -36.70 -32.70 41.19
C LYS A 95 -37.67 -32.52 42.36
N LYS A 96 -37.44 -33.22 43.47
CA LYS A 96 -38.24 -33.08 44.69
C LYS A 96 -38.14 -31.68 45.27
N GLN A 97 -36.92 -31.14 45.39
CA GLN A 97 -36.70 -29.76 45.82
C GLN A 97 -37.37 -28.75 44.86
N LEU A 98 -37.31 -28.98 43.54
CA LEU A 98 -37.99 -28.13 42.55
C LEU A 98 -39.52 -28.18 42.66
N SER A 99 -40.08 -29.32 43.06
CA SER A 99 -41.52 -29.46 43.30
C SER A 99 -41.99 -28.72 44.57
N GLN A 100 -41.11 -28.61 45.58
CA GLN A 100 -41.36 -28.02 46.89
C GLN A 100 -40.93 -26.55 47.00
N ALA A 101 -40.11 -26.06 46.06
CA ALA A 101 -39.66 -24.69 46.00
C ALA A 101 -40.86 -23.72 45.95
N SER A 102 -40.84 -22.74 46.85
CA SER A 102 -41.85 -21.69 46.95
C SER A 102 -41.25 -20.38 46.44
N GLY A 103 -41.71 -19.91 45.28
CA GLY A 103 -41.14 -18.73 44.60
C GLY A 103 -39.91 -19.07 43.76
N ASP A 104 -39.09 -18.05 43.47
CA ASP A 104 -37.95 -18.13 42.54
C ASP A 104 -36.61 -18.46 43.22
N ASP A 105 -36.56 -18.72 44.54
CA ASP A 105 -35.34 -19.19 45.20
C ASP A 105 -35.12 -20.68 44.94
N LEU A 106 -34.25 -20.95 43.97
CA LEU A 106 -33.91 -22.30 43.51
C LEU A 106 -32.52 -22.74 43.96
N THR A 107 -31.92 -22.07 44.95
CA THR A 107 -30.56 -22.36 45.42
C THR A 107 -30.38 -23.81 45.85
N ALA A 108 -31.35 -24.37 46.58
CA ALA A 108 -31.32 -25.78 47.02
C ALA A 108 -31.37 -26.76 45.83
N VAL A 109 -32.16 -26.45 44.79
CA VAL A 109 -32.28 -27.26 43.57
C VAL A 109 -30.95 -27.27 42.81
N ILE A 110 -30.37 -26.09 42.60
CA ILE A 110 -29.11 -25.94 41.86
C ILE A 110 -27.95 -26.57 42.65
N THR A 111 -27.95 -26.45 43.98
CA THR A 111 -26.97 -27.13 44.86
C THR A 111 -27.04 -28.65 44.72
N CYS A 112 -28.26 -29.22 44.71
CA CYS A 112 -28.45 -30.66 44.51
C CYS A 112 -27.90 -31.10 43.15
N LEU A 113 -28.21 -30.34 42.08
CA LEU A 113 -27.71 -30.63 40.74
C LEU A 113 -26.17 -30.58 40.67
N ILE A 114 -25.54 -29.56 41.26
CA ILE A 114 -24.07 -29.45 41.32
C ILE A 114 -23.47 -30.63 42.06
N ASN A 115 -24.04 -31.03 43.20
CA ASN A 115 -23.55 -32.17 43.97
C ASN A 115 -23.68 -33.49 43.20
N THR A 116 -24.80 -33.71 42.49
CA THR A 116 -24.97 -34.88 41.62
C THR A 116 -23.92 -34.88 40.50
N LEU A 117 -23.67 -33.73 39.87
CA LEU A 117 -22.63 -33.60 38.83
C LEU A 117 -21.21 -33.81 39.38
N ALA A 118 -20.96 -33.42 40.65
CA ALA A 118 -19.66 -33.59 41.30
C ALA A 118 -19.37 -35.05 41.70
N THR A 119 -20.40 -35.89 41.82
CA THR A 119 -20.24 -37.34 42.09
C THR A 119 -19.96 -38.18 40.85
N GLU A 120 -20.04 -37.59 39.66
CA GLU A 120 -19.76 -38.26 38.40
C GLU A 120 -18.27 -38.20 38.05
N ASP A 121 -17.67 -39.36 37.74
CA ASP A 121 -16.27 -39.42 37.28
C ASP A 121 -16.10 -39.03 35.80
N LYS A 122 -17.21 -38.87 35.06
CA LYS A 122 -17.20 -38.55 33.63
C LYS A 122 -17.29 -37.04 33.41
N PRO A 123 -16.55 -36.48 32.45
CA PRO A 123 -16.62 -35.05 32.18
C PRO A 123 -17.87 -34.74 31.35
N TRP A 124 -18.80 -33.94 31.88
CA TRP A 124 -20.09 -33.61 31.27
C TRP A 124 -20.05 -32.34 30.41
N SER A 125 -20.92 -32.27 29.39
CA SER A 125 -21.13 -31.06 28.58
C SER A 125 -22.60 -30.64 28.65
N LEU A 126 -22.86 -29.34 28.78
CA LEU A 126 -24.20 -28.76 28.70
C LEU A 126 -24.25 -27.78 27.54
N ILE A 127 -25.26 -27.89 26.69
CA ILE A 127 -25.49 -26.96 25.58
C ILE A 127 -26.85 -26.31 25.79
N LEU A 128 -26.82 -24.99 25.87
CA LEU A 128 -28.02 -24.15 25.84
C LEU A 128 -28.04 -23.44 24.50
N ASP A 129 -28.94 -23.88 23.63
CA ASP A 129 -29.17 -23.26 22.32
C ASP A 129 -30.28 -22.22 22.43
N ASP A 130 -30.17 -21.16 21.62
CA ASP A 130 -31.08 -20.02 21.60
C ASP A 130 -31.25 -19.27 22.95
N TYR A 131 -30.16 -19.09 23.70
CA TYR A 131 -30.19 -18.45 25.03
C TYR A 131 -30.69 -16.99 25.04
N HIS A 132 -30.63 -16.29 23.90
CA HIS A 132 -31.22 -14.95 23.73
C HIS A 132 -32.73 -14.88 24.01
N ALA A 133 -33.43 -16.01 24.03
CA ALA A 133 -34.84 -16.08 24.43
C ALA A 133 -35.07 -15.85 25.94
N ILE A 134 -34.01 -15.87 26.75
CA ILE A 134 -34.05 -15.66 28.20
C ILE A 134 -33.66 -14.22 28.53
N SER A 135 -34.56 -13.48 29.16
CA SER A 135 -34.38 -12.09 29.57
C SER A 135 -34.45 -11.90 31.10
N ASN A 136 -34.94 -12.91 31.82
CA ASN A 136 -35.19 -12.85 33.26
C ASN A 136 -33.89 -12.79 34.07
N SER A 137 -33.73 -11.70 34.82
CA SER A 137 -32.53 -11.44 35.64
C SER A 137 -32.23 -12.50 36.70
N ASP A 138 -33.23 -13.20 37.22
CA ASP A 138 -33.03 -14.24 38.23
C ASP A 138 -32.48 -15.52 37.60
N ILE A 139 -32.90 -15.87 36.37
CA ILE A 139 -32.28 -16.98 35.62
C ILE A 139 -30.80 -16.69 35.36
N HIS A 140 -30.46 -15.47 34.93
CA HIS A 140 -29.06 -15.09 34.69
C HIS A 140 -28.21 -15.17 35.96
N ARG A 141 -28.73 -14.68 37.10
CA ARG A 141 -28.06 -14.75 38.40
C ARG A 141 -27.83 -16.19 38.85
N GLN A 142 -28.86 -17.02 38.72
CA GLN A 142 -28.82 -18.44 39.10
C GLN A 142 -27.88 -19.25 38.20
N LEU A 143 -27.89 -18.99 36.89
CA LEU A 143 -26.98 -19.64 35.95
C LEU A 143 -25.53 -19.22 36.19
N ALA A 144 -25.28 -17.94 36.51
CA ALA A 144 -23.96 -17.47 36.88
C ALA A 144 -23.44 -18.17 38.15
N TRP A 145 -24.30 -18.33 39.15
CA TRP A 145 -24.00 -19.11 40.35
C TRP A 145 -23.68 -20.57 39.99
N PHE A 146 -24.50 -21.22 39.17
CA PHE A 146 -24.25 -22.58 38.70
C PHE A 146 -22.88 -22.73 38.01
N ILE A 147 -22.53 -21.82 37.10
CA ILE A 147 -21.25 -21.82 36.37
C ILE A 147 -20.04 -21.64 37.30
N ASP A 148 -20.17 -20.79 38.33
CA ASP A 148 -19.11 -20.55 39.32
C ASP A 148 -18.77 -21.80 40.15
N TYR A 149 -19.76 -22.67 40.39
CA TYR A 149 -19.61 -23.88 41.23
C TYR A 149 -19.54 -25.19 40.44
N LEU A 150 -19.40 -25.14 39.11
CA LEU A 150 -19.25 -26.35 38.30
C LEU A 150 -18.05 -27.20 38.74
N PRO A 151 -18.21 -28.54 38.82
CA PRO A 151 -17.11 -29.45 39.11
C PRO A 151 -16.07 -29.46 37.97
N PRO A 152 -14.82 -29.87 38.25
CA PRO A 152 -13.79 -30.02 37.22
C PRO A 152 -14.24 -30.95 36.09
N GLY A 153 -13.97 -30.58 34.84
CA GLY A 153 -14.32 -31.39 33.66
C GLY A 153 -15.70 -31.06 33.07
N MET A 154 -16.51 -30.22 33.71
CA MET A 154 -17.77 -29.74 33.13
C MET A 154 -17.56 -28.53 32.22
N LEU A 155 -18.20 -28.56 31.05
CA LEU A 155 -18.16 -27.46 30.07
C LEU A 155 -19.58 -27.06 29.67
N VAL A 156 -19.89 -25.77 29.75
CA VAL A 156 -21.15 -25.20 29.25
C VAL A 156 -20.88 -24.51 27.92
N THR A 157 -21.74 -24.72 26.93
CA THR A 157 -21.74 -23.98 25.67
C THR A 157 -23.06 -23.23 25.55
N LEU A 158 -22.99 -21.90 25.46
CA LEU A 158 -24.14 -21.03 25.23
C LEU A 158 -24.12 -20.57 23.78
N ALA A 159 -25.18 -20.88 23.03
CA ALA A 159 -25.42 -20.29 21.71
C ALA A 159 -26.50 -19.21 21.83
N SER A 160 -26.16 -18.00 21.38
CA SER A 160 -27.03 -16.82 21.53
C SER A 160 -26.90 -15.86 20.34
N ARG A 161 -27.91 -15.02 20.12
CA ARG A 161 -27.84 -13.92 19.13
C ARG A 161 -27.08 -12.71 19.68
N THR A 162 -27.25 -12.46 20.97
CA THR A 162 -26.65 -11.35 21.71
C THR A 162 -25.83 -11.87 22.89
N GLU A 163 -24.90 -11.04 23.38
CA GLU A 163 -24.14 -11.38 24.57
C GLU A 163 -25.09 -11.41 25.79
N PRO A 164 -25.22 -12.54 26.50
CA PRO A 164 -26.13 -12.63 27.63
C PRO A 164 -25.62 -11.80 28.82
N PRO A 165 -26.51 -11.25 29.67
CA PRO A 165 -26.15 -10.42 30.82
C PRO A 165 -25.62 -11.27 31.99
N LEU A 166 -24.52 -11.98 31.74
CA LEU A 166 -23.77 -12.81 32.68
C LEU A 166 -22.48 -12.08 33.10
N PRO A 167 -21.81 -12.46 34.20
CA PRO A 167 -20.55 -11.84 34.64
C PRO A 167 -19.34 -12.28 33.78
N LEU A 168 -19.44 -12.11 32.47
CA LEU A 168 -18.49 -12.58 31.45
C LEU A 168 -17.12 -11.93 31.60
N ALA A 169 -17.06 -10.61 31.86
CA ALA A 169 -15.80 -9.89 32.06
C ALA A 169 -14.92 -10.53 33.15
N ARG A 170 -15.54 -10.91 34.27
CA ARG A 170 -14.86 -11.60 35.39
C ARG A 170 -14.32 -12.97 34.96
N TRP A 171 -15.09 -13.73 34.19
CA TRP A 171 -14.66 -15.05 33.72
C TRP A 171 -13.61 -14.96 32.59
N ARG A 172 -13.65 -13.93 31.73
CA ARG A 172 -12.62 -13.62 30.72
C ARG A 172 -11.26 -13.36 31.37
N VAL A 173 -11.19 -12.55 32.43
CA VAL A 173 -9.96 -12.31 33.21
C VAL A 173 -9.38 -13.61 33.78
N ARG A 174 -10.26 -14.53 34.21
CA ARG A 174 -9.86 -15.85 34.74
C ARG A 174 -9.55 -16.89 33.67
N ARG A 175 -9.65 -16.54 32.38
CA ARG A 175 -9.52 -17.45 31.23
C ARG A 175 -10.48 -18.65 31.32
N GLN A 176 -11.69 -18.41 31.83
CA GLN A 176 -12.75 -19.42 31.99
C GLN A 176 -13.75 -19.42 30.82
N VAL A 177 -13.73 -18.39 29.96
CA VAL A 177 -14.61 -18.23 28.79
C VAL A 177 -13.80 -18.33 27.51
N GLN A 178 -14.33 -19.06 26.53
CA GLN A 178 -13.93 -18.96 25.14
C GLN A 178 -15.03 -18.24 24.36
N ASP A 179 -14.71 -17.06 23.83
CA ASP A 179 -15.63 -16.28 22.99
C ASP A 179 -15.50 -16.72 21.52
N ILE A 180 -16.63 -16.87 20.85
CA ILE A 180 -16.76 -17.13 19.41
C ILE A 180 -17.81 -16.16 18.84
N TYR A 181 -17.32 -15.14 18.13
CA TYR A 181 -18.10 -14.05 17.55
C TYR A 181 -18.32 -14.22 16.03
N PRO A 182 -19.15 -13.38 15.36
CA PRO A 182 -19.48 -13.53 13.94
C PRO A 182 -18.27 -13.63 13.02
N SER A 183 -17.20 -12.89 13.27
CA SER A 183 -15.96 -12.94 12.46
C SER A 183 -15.27 -14.30 12.48
N LEU A 184 -15.34 -15.01 13.61
CA LEU A 184 -14.83 -16.38 13.72
C LEU A 184 -15.82 -17.38 13.11
N LEU A 185 -17.13 -17.11 13.16
CA LEU A 185 -18.17 -17.97 12.58
C LEU A 185 -18.36 -17.78 11.07
N ALA A 186 -17.94 -16.67 10.48
CA ALA A 186 -17.91 -16.51 9.04
C ALA A 186 -17.06 -17.63 8.41
N PHE A 187 -17.48 -18.14 7.25
CA PHE A 187 -16.69 -19.13 6.54
C PHE A 187 -15.37 -18.51 6.07
N SER A 188 -14.27 -19.25 6.29
CA SER A 188 -13.00 -18.95 5.61
C SER A 188 -13.12 -19.20 4.11
N GLU A 189 -12.17 -18.70 3.31
CA GLU A 189 -12.15 -18.94 1.86
C GLU A 189 -12.16 -20.45 1.54
N GLU A 190 -11.44 -21.25 2.34
CA GLU A 190 -11.44 -22.72 2.24
C GLU A 190 -12.80 -23.35 2.60
N GLU A 191 -13.42 -22.90 3.69
CA GLU A 191 -14.76 -23.37 4.12
C GLU A 191 -15.82 -23.02 3.06
N CYS A 192 -15.73 -21.84 2.43
CA CYS A 192 -16.62 -21.43 1.36
C CYS A 192 -16.48 -22.30 0.10
N LEU A 193 -15.25 -22.66 -0.27
CA LEU A 193 -15.00 -23.55 -1.41
C LEU A 193 -15.59 -24.94 -1.17
N SER A 194 -15.37 -25.49 0.03
CA SER A 194 -15.96 -26.77 0.43
C SER A 194 -17.50 -26.70 0.48
N PHE A 195 -18.07 -25.58 0.95
CA PHE A 195 -19.51 -25.40 0.97
C PHE A 195 -20.15 -25.54 -0.42
N PHE A 196 -19.64 -24.83 -1.42
CA PHE A 196 -20.23 -24.89 -2.77
C PHE A 196 -19.98 -26.23 -3.48
N ARG A 197 -18.79 -26.82 -3.31
CA ARG A 197 -18.41 -28.09 -3.95
C ARG A 197 -19.05 -29.30 -3.27
N ASP A 198 -18.92 -29.41 -1.95
CA ASP A 198 -19.21 -30.63 -1.21
C ASP A 198 -20.62 -30.60 -0.60
N THR A 199 -21.06 -29.45 -0.06
CA THR A 199 -22.39 -29.32 0.55
C THR A 199 -23.48 -29.08 -0.48
N MET A 200 -23.26 -28.11 -1.37
CA MET A 200 -24.26 -27.70 -2.36
C MET A 200 -24.15 -28.46 -3.69
N ALA A 201 -23.03 -29.14 -3.96
CA ALA A 201 -22.79 -29.88 -5.19
C ALA A 201 -23.04 -29.04 -6.45
N MET A 202 -22.47 -27.83 -6.49
CA MET A 202 -22.59 -26.92 -7.63
C MET A 202 -21.30 -26.91 -8.46
N ASP A 203 -21.44 -26.98 -9.78
CA ASP A 203 -20.35 -26.82 -10.74
C ASP A 203 -20.05 -25.32 -10.96
N LEU A 204 -19.41 -24.68 -9.98
CA LEU A 204 -18.93 -23.30 -10.07
C LEU A 204 -17.40 -23.26 -10.18
N THR A 205 -16.88 -22.31 -10.96
CA THR A 205 -15.43 -22.07 -11.04
C THR A 205 -14.92 -21.38 -9.77
N GLU A 206 -13.64 -21.56 -9.47
CA GLU A 206 -13.03 -20.95 -8.27
C GLU A 206 -13.10 -19.41 -8.23
N PRO A 207 -12.91 -18.67 -9.35
CA PRO A 207 -13.12 -17.21 -9.37
C PRO A 207 -14.56 -16.79 -9.05
N GLU A 208 -15.57 -17.55 -9.53
CA GLU A 208 -16.98 -17.29 -9.24
C GLU A 208 -17.29 -17.52 -7.77
N ILE A 209 -16.76 -18.61 -7.18
CA ILE A 209 -16.91 -18.88 -5.74
C ILE A 209 -16.28 -17.73 -4.94
N ARG A 210 -15.04 -17.32 -5.25
CA ARG A 210 -14.38 -16.21 -4.53
C ARG A 210 -15.15 -14.89 -4.65
N ALA A 211 -15.77 -14.62 -5.79
CA ALA A 211 -16.62 -13.44 -5.95
C ALA A 211 -17.85 -13.48 -5.03
N ILE A 212 -18.52 -14.63 -4.92
CA ILE A 212 -19.65 -14.82 -4.00
C ILE A 212 -19.17 -14.75 -2.54
N CYS A 213 -18.01 -15.32 -2.21
CA CYS A 213 -17.43 -15.27 -0.86
C CYS A 213 -17.15 -13.83 -0.42
N ARG A 214 -16.60 -13.00 -1.30
CA ARG A 214 -16.33 -11.59 -1.01
C ARG A 214 -17.61 -10.81 -0.77
N ARG A 215 -18.64 -11.04 -1.59
CA ARG A 215 -19.94 -10.37 -1.43
C ARG A 215 -20.69 -10.79 -0.17
N THR A 216 -20.61 -12.07 0.19
CA THR A 216 -21.30 -12.63 1.36
C THR A 216 -20.51 -12.48 2.66
N GLU A 217 -19.24 -12.07 2.58
CA GLU A 217 -18.27 -12.03 3.69
C GLU A 217 -18.26 -13.34 4.52
N GLY A 218 -18.55 -14.49 3.89
CA GLY A 218 -18.61 -15.79 4.55
C GLY A 218 -19.88 -16.04 5.41
N TRP A 219 -20.92 -15.21 5.28
CA TRP A 219 -22.20 -15.42 5.96
C TRP A 219 -22.94 -16.66 5.42
N VAL A 220 -23.04 -17.71 6.26
CA VAL A 220 -23.53 -19.05 5.86
C VAL A 220 -24.93 -19.02 5.26
N ALA A 221 -25.86 -18.24 5.81
CA ALA A 221 -27.21 -18.13 5.27
C ALA A 221 -27.25 -17.42 3.91
N ALA A 222 -26.52 -16.30 3.71
CA ALA A 222 -26.42 -15.70 2.39
C ALA A 222 -25.80 -16.65 1.37
N MET A 223 -24.73 -17.35 1.74
CA MET A 223 -24.10 -18.37 0.89
C MET A 223 -25.09 -19.48 0.49
N GLN A 224 -25.93 -19.93 1.43
CA GLN A 224 -26.99 -20.91 1.15
C GLN A 224 -28.08 -20.36 0.24
N LEU A 225 -28.51 -19.11 0.43
CA LEU A 225 -29.51 -18.44 -0.42
C LEU A 225 -28.97 -18.19 -1.84
N SER A 226 -27.70 -17.81 -1.98
CA SER A 226 -26.99 -17.72 -3.26
C SER A 226 -26.97 -19.08 -3.98
N ALA A 227 -26.68 -20.17 -3.25
CA ALA A 227 -26.69 -21.52 -3.81
C ALA A 227 -28.09 -21.98 -4.25
N LEU A 228 -29.14 -21.71 -3.45
CA LEU A 228 -30.52 -22.07 -3.77
C LEU A 228 -31.05 -21.32 -5.00
N SER A 229 -30.68 -20.04 -5.14
CA SER A 229 -30.96 -19.24 -6.33
C SER A 229 -30.35 -19.85 -7.60
N GLY A 230 -29.16 -20.44 -7.49
CA GLY A 230 -28.50 -21.14 -8.59
C GLY A 230 -29.10 -22.51 -8.91
N LYS A 231 -29.63 -23.25 -7.93
CA LYS A 231 -30.27 -24.58 -8.13
C LYS A 231 -31.64 -24.52 -8.81
N ALA A 232 -32.43 -23.48 -8.59
CA ALA A 232 -33.70 -23.25 -9.28
C ALA A 232 -33.56 -23.17 -10.82
N ARG A 233 -32.32 -23.08 -11.34
CA ARG A 233 -31.98 -23.07 -12.76
C ARG A 233 -31.82 -24.46 -13.40
N GLN A 234 -31.61 -25.51 -12.60
CA GLN A 234 -31.29 -26.85 -13.12
C GLN A 234 -32.52 -27.73 -13.39
N GLU A 235 -33.74 -27.25 -13.14
CA GLU A 235 -34.95 -27.92 -13.59
C GLU A 235 -35.24 -27.62 -15.07
N PRO A 236 -35.36 -28.64 -15.94
CA PRO A 236 -35.69 -28.42 -17.33
C PRO A 236 -37.22 -28.33 -17.46
N GLN A 237 -37.79 -27.12 -17.57
CA GLN A 237 -38.86 -26.75 -18.50
C GLN A 237 -39.53 -25.40 -18.18
N GLY A 238 -39.73 -24.59 -19.23
CA GLY A 238 -40.92 -23.74 -19.35
C GLY A 238 -40.77 -22.26 -18.96
N GLN A 239 -40.36 -21.44 -19.94
CA GLN A 239 -40.71 -20.02 -20.13
C GLN A 239 -41.23 -19.24 -18.90
N SER A 240 -40.37 -18.46 -18.24
CA SER A 240 -40.79 -17.20 -17.62
C SER A 240 -39.63 -16.20 -17.49
N THR A 241 -39.84 -15.05 -18.13
CA THR A 241 -39.31 -13.68 -17.90
C THR A 241 -37.83 -13.41 -17.49
N LEU A 242 -37.23 -12.54 -18.31
CA LEU A 242 -35.92 -11.86 -18.19
C LEU A 242 -35.68 -11.19 -16.83
N THR A 243 -35.14 -11.92 -15.86
CA THR A 243 -34.47 -11.34 -14.69
C THR A 243 -33.04 -11.84 -14.63
N THR A 244 -32.07 -10.92 -14.54
CA THR A 244 -30.65 -11.23 -14.49
C THR A 244 -30.31 -12.09 -13.26
N PRO A 245 -29.26 -12.91 -13.32
CA PRO A 245 -28.79 -13.77 -12.23
C PRO A 245 -28.77 -13.17 -10.83
N ILE A 246 -28.41 -11.89 -10.78
CA ILE A 246 -28.14 -11.10 -9.58
C ILE A 246 -29.45 -10.61 -8.94
N ALA A 247 -30.51 -10.42 -9.73
CA ALA A 247 -31.79 -9.90 -9.26
C ALA A 247 -32.58 -10.92 -8.42
N VAL A 248 -32.46 -12.22 -8.73
CA VAL A 248 -33.14 -13.30 -7.99
C VAL A 248 -32.44 -13.60 -6.66
N GLU A 249 -31.10 -13.59 -6.66
CA GLU A 249 -30.27 -13.72 -5.46
C GLU A 249 -30.53 -12.59 -4.46
N GLY A 250 -30.51 -11.33 -4.94
CA GLY A 250 -30.79 -10.16 -4.10
C GLY A 250 -32.18 -10.19 -3.48
N LYS A 251 -33.19 -10.73 -4.19
CA LYS A 251 -34.55 -10.87 -3.67
C LYS A 251 -34.64 -11.88 -2.52
N LEU A 252 -34.02 -13.06 -2.64
CA LEU A 252 -34.06 -14.07 -1.58
C LEU A 252 -33.29 -13.65 -0.32
N ILE A 253 -32.18 -12.93 -0.48
CA ILE A 253 -31.44 -12.35 0.64
C ILE A 253 -32.25 -11.21 1.28
N SER A 254 -32.89 -10.36 0.48
CA SER A 254 -33.78 -9.31 0.96
C SER A 254 -34.99 -9.87 1.73
N ASP A 255 -35.66 -10.90 1.20
CA ASP A 255 -36.79 -11.57 1.85
C ASP A 255 -36.38 -12.21 3.19
N TYR A 256 -35.19 -12.82 3.27
CA TYR A 256 -34.63 -13.34 4.52
C TYR A 256 -34.35 -12.23 5.53
N VAL A 257 -33.69 -11.15 5.11
CA VAL A 257 -33.41 -9.99 5.99
C VAL A 257 -34.71 -9.38 6.50
N LEU A 258 -35.75 -9.31 5.68
CA LEU A 258 -37.06 -8.79 6.07
C LEU A 258 -37.73 -9.65 7.15
N THR A 259 -37.81 -10.97 6.91
CA THR A 259 -38.57 -11.89 7.78
C THR A 259 -37.81 -12.33 9.04
N GLU A 260 -36.51 -12.62 8.94
CA GLU A 260 -35.73 -13.18 10.06
C GLU A 260 -35.01 -12.11 10.89
N VAL A 261 -34.84 -10.90 10.34
CA VAL A 261 -34.18 -9.79 11.03
C VAL A 261 -35.16 -8.66 11.33
N LEU A 262 -35.76 -8.03 10.32
CA LEU A 262 -36.57 -6.81 10.53
C LEU A 262 -37.90 -7.05 11.26
N GLU A 263 -38.63 -8.13 10.96
CA GLU A 263 -39.91 -8.46 11.64
C GLU A 263 -39.75 -8.77 13.14
N GLN A 264 -38.53 -9.02 13.61
CA GLN A 264 -38.22 -9.26 15.02
C GLN A 264 -37.82 -7.98 15.78
N LEU A 265 -37.68 -6.85 15.08
CA LEU A 265 -37.30 -5.56 15.66
C LEU A 265 -38.53 -4.69 15.96
N SER A 266 -38.37 -3.74 16.88
CA SER A 266 -39.35 -2.67 17.07
C SER A 266 -39.42 -1.76 15.84
N ASP A 267 -40.60 -1.23 15.54
CA ASP A 267 -40.83 -0.30 14.42
C ASP A 267 -39.80 0.85 14.38
N GLU A 268 -39.44 1.40 15.54
CA GLU A 268 -38.46 2.50 15.65
C GLU A 268 -37.04 2.13 15.16
N LEU A 269 -36.60 0.88 15.37
CA LEU A 269 -35.29 0.41 14.92
C LEU A 269 -35.33 0.04 13.43
N THR A 270 -36.45 -0.50 12.97
CA THR A 270 -36.68 -0.79 11.54
C THR A 270 -36.64 0.50 10.72
N ASP A 271 -37.34 1.55 11.15
CA ASP A 271 -37.32 2.86 10.48
C ASP A 271 -35.91 3.47 10.47
N PHE A 272 -35.18 3.39 11.58
CA PHE A 272 -33.81 3.89 11.67
C PHE A 272 -32.87 3.16 10.69
N LEU A 273 -32.96 1.82 10.60
CA LEU A 273 -32.16 1.03 9.67
C LEU A 273 -32.47 1.37 8.21
N LEU A 274 -33.74 1.50 7.86
CA LEU A 274 -34.17 1.85 6.50
C LEU A 274 -33.73 3.26 6.11
N ASP A 275 -33.92 4.24 6.99
CA ASP A 275 -33.62 5.65 6.70
C ASP A 275 -32.10 5.92 6.62
N THR A 276 -31.29 5.17 7.36
CA THR A 276 -29.83 5.32 7.36
C THR A 276 -29.11 4.42 6.35
N ALA A 277 -29.80 3.50 5.67
CA ALA A 277 -29.22 2.57 4.69
C ALA A 277 -28.52 3.28 3.52
N CYS A 278 -28.92 4.52 3.20
CA CYS A 278 -28.26 5.33 2.17
C CYS A 278 -26.79 5.66 2.52
N CYS A 279 -26.43 5.68 3.81
CA CYS A 279 -25.09 6.00 4.28
C CYS A 279 -24.12 4.82 4.03
N PRO A 280 -22.97 5.02 3.35
CA PRO A 280 -21.94 4.00 3.21
C PRO A 280 -21.26 3.68 4.56
N ARG A 281 -21.07 4.71 5.37
CA ARG A 281 -20.59 4.64 6.75
C ARG A 281 -21.46 5.52 7.62
N LEU A 282 -21.58 5.18 8.88
CA LEU A 282 -22.47 5.80 9.86
C LEU A 282 -21.63 6.37 10.99
N CYS A 283 -21.96 7.58 11.42
CA CYS A 283 -21.60 8.12 12.70
C CYS A 283 -22.81 8.89 13.23
N ALA A 284 -22.88 9.13 14.53
CA ALA A 284 -24.07 9.76 15.09
C ALA A 284 -24.32 11.17 14.55
N SER A 285 -23.27 11.96 14.29
CA SER A 285 -23.40 13.29 13.67
C SER A 285 -24.08 13.23 12.30
N LEU A 286 -23.68 12.29 11.45
CA LEU A 286 -24.29 12.07 10.14
C LEU A 286 -25.75 11.63 10.29
N CYS A 287 -26.02 10.60 11.08
CA CYS A 287 -27.37 10.08 11.32
C CYS A 287 -28.32 11.17 11.88
N ASN A 288 -27.86 11.93 12.88
CA ASN A 288 -28.60 13.04 13.46
C ASN A 288 -28.93 14.11 12.42
N THR A 289 -27.97 14.44 11.54
CA THR A 289 -28.19 15.45 10.50
C THR A 289 -29.14 14.99 9.42
N ILE A 290 -29.11 13.71 9.01
CA ILE A 290 -30.00 13.22 7.95
C ILE A 290 -31.41 12.91 8.46
N LEU A 291 -31.56 12.51 9.73
CA LEU A 291 -32.85 12.16 10.33
C LEU A 291 -33.51 13.32 11.08
N GLU A 292 -32.80 14.44 11.29
CA GLU A 292 -33.22 15.57 12.16
C GLU A 292 -33.44 15.13 13.61
N ARG A 293 -32.46 14.41 14.14
CA ARG A 293 -32.50 13.82 15.49
C ARG A 293 -31.25 14.15 16.29
N THR A 294 -31.24 13.75 17.56
CA THR A 294 -30.10 13.92 18.48
C THR A 294 -29.71 12.65 19.23
N ASP A 295 -30.47 11.56 19.05
CA ASP A 295 -30.37 10.30 19.79
C ASP A 295 -29.77 9.14 18.96
N SER A 296 -29.04 9.46 17.87
CA SER A 296 -28.47 8.42 16.99
C SER A 296 -27.31 7.64 17.63
N ASP A 297 -26.59 8.23 18.60
CA ASP A 297 -25.54 7.53 19.37
C ASP A 297 -26.12 6.31 20.09
N GLU A 298 -27.18 6.51 20.89
CA GLU A 298 -27.86 5.45 21.65
C GLU A 298 -28.42 4.35 20.74
N ARG A 299 -28.91 4.72 19.56
CA ARG A 299 -29.40 3.74 18.57
C ARG A 299 -28.26 2.92 17.96
N LEU A 300 -27.16 3.54 17.57
CA LEU A 300 -26.00 2.82 17.02
C LEU A 300 -25.40 1.86 18.05
N GLU A 301 -25.31 2.28 19.32
CA GLU A 301 -24.90 1.40 20.42
C GLU A 301 -25.87 0.23 20.64
N SER A 302 -27.18 0.48 20.55
CA SER A 302 -28.20 -0.56 20.64
C SER A 302 -28.10 -1.56 19.50
N LEU A 303 -27.91 -1.10 18.26
CA LEU A 303 -27.70 -1.96 17.10
C LEU A 303 -26.44 -2.81 17.25
N LEU A 304 -25.36 -2.24 17.78
CA LEU A 304 -24.10 -2.95 18.05
C LEU A 304 -24.28 -4.02 19.13
N ALA A 305 -24.93 -3.69 20.25
CA ALA A 305 -25.22 -4.63 21.33
C ALA A 305 -26.11 -5.80 20.88
N GLN A 306 -27.00 -5.55 19.92
CA GLN A 306 -27.88 -6.55 19.34
C GLN A 306 -27.22 -7.35 18.19
N ASN A 307 -25.96 -7.06 17.83
CA ASN A 307 -25.26 -7.62 16.68
C ASN A 307 -26.03 -7.47 15.35
N LEU A 308 -26.75 -6.37 15.12
CA LEU A 308 -27.59 -6.17 13.93
C LEU A 308 -26.80 -5.79 12.68
N PHE A 309 -25.86 -6.66 12.28
CA PHE A 309 -25.04 -6.53 11.07
C PHE A 309 -24.36 -5.15 10.94
N ILE A 310 -24.06 -4.51 12.07
CA ILE A 310 -23.30 -3.28 12.16
C ILE A 310 -21.87 -3.60 12.60
N ILE A 311 -20.90 -2.99 11.93
CA ILE A 311 -19.47 -3.27 12.11
C ILE A 311 -18.79 -1.95 12.49
N PRO A 312 -18.12 -1.87 13.66
CA PRO A 312 -17.33 -0.70 14.01
C PRO A 312 -16.09 -0.60 13.10
N LEU A 313 -15.78 0.61 12.64
CA LEU A 313 -14.65 0.92 11.76
C LEU A 313 -13.44 1.48 12.52
N ASP A 314 -13.63 1.87 13.77
CA ASP A 314 -12.59 2.40 14.64
C ASP A 314 -12.67 1.78 16.05
N ASN A 315 -11.64 2.01 16.86
CA ASN A 315 -11.54 1.49 18.23
C ASN A 315 -12.35 2.32 19.25
N ARG A 316 -12.93 3.45 18.83
CA ARG A 316 -13.72 4.36 19.68
C ARG A 316 -15.22 4.15 19.49
N ASN A 317 -15.62 3.29 18.55
CA ASN A 317 -16.99 3.12 18.09
C ASN A 317 -17.63 4.45 17.66
N GLU A 318 -16.88 5.32 16.98
CA GLU A 318 -17.43 6.57 16.43
C GLU A 318 -17.99 6.34 15.02
N TRP A 319 -17.31 5.51 14.23
CA TRP A 319 -17.70 5.13 12.89
C TRP A 319 -18.12 3.67 12.79
N PHE A 320 -19.18 3.44 12.02
CA PHE A 320 -19.75 2.14 11.75
C PHE A 320 -20.01 1.95 10.26
N ARG A 321 -20.15 0.68 9.83
CA ARG A 321 -20.78 0.33 8.55
C ARG A 321 -21.81 -0.75 8.75
N TYR A 322 -22.84 -0.77 7.92
CA TYR A 322 -23.65 -1.97 7.75
C TYR A 322 -22.85 -3.01 6.97
N HIS A 323 -23.13 -4.29 7.22
CA HIS A 323 -22.71 -5.37 6.34
C HIS A 323 -23.34 -5.14 4.96
N ASP A 324 -22.56 -5.31 3.88
CA ASP A 324 -22.93 -4.82 2.54
C ASP A 324 -24.25 -5.40 2.04
N LEU A 325 -24.45 -6.72 2.15
CA LEU A 325 -25.72 -7.36 1.77
C LEU A 325 -26.92 -6.90 2.60
N PHE A 326 -26.70 -6.60 3.88
CA PHE A 326 -27.75 -6.11 4.76
C PHE A 326 -28.14 -4.69 4.35
N ARG A 327 -27.14 -3.84 4.09
CA ARG A 327 -27.34 -2.48 3.56
C ARG A 327 -28.08 -2.47 2.23
N GLU A 328 -27.70 -3.34 1.30
CA GLU A 328 -28.37 -3.46 -0.01
C GLU A 328 -29.85 -3.84 0.14
N ALA A 329 -30.15 -4.83 0.99
CA ALA A 329 -31.53 -5.23 1.27
C ALA A 329 -32.35 -4.09 1.89
N LEU A 330 -31.77 -3.36 2.86
CA LEU A 330 -32.41 -2.19 3.48
C LEU A 330 -32.66 -1.07 2.46
N LEU A 331 -31.69 -0.74 1.62
CA LEU A 331 -31.81 0.30 0.60
C LEU A 331 -32.91 -0.05 -0.42
N GLN A 332 -32.95 -1.31 -0.87
CA GLN A 332 -33.99 -1.79 -1.78
C GLN A 332 -35.37 -1.69 -1.13
N ARG A 333 -35.50 -2.08 0.14
CA ARG A 333 -36.76 -2.00 0.88
C ARG A 333 -37.20 -0.56 1.09
N ALA A 334 -36.30 0.33 1.49
CA ALA A 334 -36.58 1.74 1.70
C ALA A 334 -37.13 2.39 0.43
N ARG A 335 -36.52 2.10 -0.74
CA ARG A 335 -37.00 2.59 -2.04
C ARG A 335 -38.36 2.02 -2.43
N ILE A 336 -38.69 0.79 -2.06
CA ILE A 336 -40.01 0.18 -2.32
C ILE A 336 -41.10 0.81 -1.43
N ILE A 337 -40.78 1.15 -0.18
CA ILE A 337 -41.73 1.74 0.77
C ILE A 337 -41.98 3.21 0.42
N ASP A 338 -40.91 4.01 0.29
CA ASP A 338 -40.98 5.45 0.05
C ASP A 338 -39.72 5.93 -0.69
N GLY A 339 -39.77 5.89 -2.01
CA GLY A 339 -38.66 6.31 -2.88
C GLY A 339 -38.31 7.80 -2.74
N GLU A 340 -39.31 8.67 -2.56
CA GLU A 340 -39.08 10.12 -2.43
C GLU A 340 -38.33 10.44 -1.13
N LYS A 341 -38.71 9.78 -0.01
CA LYS A 341 -38.00 9.90 1.25
C LYS A 341 -36.57 9.36 1.15
N ALA A 342 -36.37 8.20 0.51
CA ALA A 342 -35.04 7.63 0.32
C ALA A 342 -34.12 8.58 -0.48
N ASP A 343 -34.62 9.19 -1.55
CA ASP A 343 -33.86 10.16 -2.36
C ASP A 343 -33.59 11.47 -1.58
N ALA A 344 -34.52 11.93 -0.75
CA ALA A 344 -34.30 13.08 0.12
C ALA A 344 -33.19 12.82 1.16
N LEU A 345 -33.21 11.65 1.82
CA LEU A 345 -32.19 11.24 2.78
C LEU A 345 -30.83 11.12 2.11
N GLN A 346 -30.75 10.49 0.94
CA GLN A 346 -29.49 10.38 0.20
C GLN A 346 -28.93 11.75 -0.19
N ARG A 347 -29.78 12.71 -0.60
CA ARG A 347 -29.33 14.08 -0.90
C ARG A 347 -28.72 14.77 0.33
N ARG A 348 -29.29 14.55 1.52
CA ARG A 348 -28.78 15.08 2.79
C ARG A 348 -27.46 14.43 3.17
N THR A 349 -27.33 13.11 2.99
CA THR A 349 -26.08 12.37 3.21
C THR A 349 -24.95 12.95 2.36
N VAL A 350 -25.19 13.16 1.06
CA VAL A 350 -24.20 13.78 0.16
C VAL A 350 -23.81 15.19 0.63
N ASN A 351 -24.78 16.03 1.02
CA ASN A 351 -24.48 17.39 1.52
C ASN A 351 -23.66 17.37 2.82
N TRP A 352 -23.98 16.45 3.73
CA TRP A 352 -23.22 16.29 4.97
C TRP A 352 -21.78 15.87 4.66
N LEU A 353 -21.58 14.89 3.77
CA LEU A 353 -20.25 14.43 3.37
C LEU A 353 -19.41 15.57 2.75
N LEU A 354 -20.00 16.37 1.86
CA LEU A 354 -19.30 17.52 1.26
C LEU A 354 -18.90 18.56 2.31
N SER A 355 -19.82 18.96 3.20
CA SER A 355 -19.56 19.95 4.24
C SER A 355 -18.53 19.51 5.30
N HIS A 356 -18.31 18.20 5.46
CA HIS A 356 -17.34 17.63 6.39
C HIS A 356 -16.05 17.15 5.70
N GLY A 357 -15.87 17.45 4.40
CA GLY A 357 -14.64 17.15 3.66
C GLY A 357 -14.52 15.71 3.13
N HIS A 358 -15.56 14.89 3.26
CA HIS A 358 -15.62 13.52 2.73
C HIS A 358 -16.04 13.49 1.24
N VAL A 359 -15.33 14.25 0.41
CA VAL A 359 -15.72 14.53 -0.98
C VAL A 359 -15.77 13.26 -1.85
N GLN A 360 -14.85 12.31 -1.66
CA GLN A 360 -14.80 11.07 -2.47
C GLN A 360 -16.02 10.18 -2.24
N GLU A 361 -16.43 10.05 -0.98
CA GLU A 361 -17.62 9.29 -0.60
C GLU A 361 -18.90 9.96 -1.13
N ALA A 362 -18.92 11.29 -1.16
CA ALA A 362 -20.00 12.05 -1.78
C ALA A 362 -20.06 11.79 -3.30
N ILE A 363 -18.93 11.86 -4.00
CA ILE A 363 -18.85 11.59 -5.44
C ILE A 363 -19.28 10.15 -5.76
N ALA A 364 -18.82 9.16 -5.00
CA ALA A 364 -19.21 7.77 -5.18
C ALA A 364 -20.74 7.56 -5.11
N GLN A 365 -21.41 8.28 -4.20
CA GLN A 365 -22.88 8.26 -4.11
C GLN A 365 -23.56 8.98 -5.28
N ILE A 366 -23.02 10.12 -5.71
CA ILE A 366 -23.54 10.88 -6.86
C ILE A 366 -23.45 10.02 -8.14
N VAL A 367 -22.30 9.39 -8.37
CA VAL A 367 -22.06 8.49 -9.52
C VAL A 367 -23.00 7.28 -9.47
N SER A 368 -23.20 6.68 -8.29
CA SER A 368 -24.12 5.53 -8.13
C SER A 368 -25.59 5.86 -8.41
N ASN A 369 -25.94 7.15 -8.35
CA ASN A 369 -27.27 7.66 -8.65
C ASN A 369 -27.42 8.24 -10.05
N GLU A 370 -26.36 8.25 -10.86
CA GLU A 370 -26.35 8.81 -12.21
C GLU A 370 -26.74 10.31 -12.26
N ASP A 371 -26.48 11.08 -11.19
CA ASP A 371 -26.77 12.52 -11.09
C ASP A 371 -25.60 13.34 -11.70
N THR A 372 -25.60 13.48 -13.03
CA THR A 372 -24.51 14.14 -13.78
C THR A 372 -24.39 15.63 -13.47
N GLU A 373 -25.52 16.34 -13.33
CA GLU A 373 -25.54 17.79 -13.03
C GLU A 373 -24.83 18.09 -11.70
N ARG A 374 -25.11 17.29 -10.66
CA ARG A 374 -24.47 17.45 -9.36
C ARG A 374 -23.01 17.00 -9.38
N LEU A 375 -22.68 15.96 -10.15
CA LEU A 375 -21.30 15.52 -10.34
C LEU A 375 -20.44 16.63 -10.96
N ALA A 376 -20.94 17.28 -12.01
CA ALA A 376 -20.28 18.40 -12.67
C ALA A 376 -20.00 19.55 -11.69
N ARG A 377 -20.98 19.94 -10.87
CA ARG A 377 -20.81 20.99 -9.85
C ARG A 377 -19.76 20.62 -8.79
N VAL A 378 -19.86 19.41 -8.23
CA VAL A 378 -18.94 18.94 -7.17
C VAL A 378 -17.51 18.80 -7.70
N LEU A 379 -17.31 18.32 -8.93
CA LEU A 379 -15.99 18.26 -9.55
C LEU A 379 -15.43 19.65 -9.87
N ALA A 380 -16.25 20.59 -10.33
CA ALA A 380 -15.81 21.96 -10.57
C ALA A 380 -15.39 22.68 -9.27
N GLU A 381 -16.11 22.44 -8.16
CA GLU A 381 -15.84 23.09 -6.86
C GLU A 381 -14.69 22.43 -6.07
N HIS A 382 -14.63 21.10 -6.05
CA HIS A 382 -13.70 20.36 -5.19
C HIS A 382 -12.63 19.57 -5.94
N GLY A 383 -12.72 19.45 -7.26
CA GLY A 383 -11.84 18.61 -8.06
C GLY A 383 -10.37 18.99 -7.94
N ASN A 384 -10.05 20.30 -7.90
CA ASN A 384 -8.66 20.75 -7.79
C ASN A 384 -8.01 20.28 -6.48
N ASN A 385 -8.76 20.37 -5.37
CA ASN A 385 -8.33 19.85 -4.06
C ASN A 385 -8.14 18.33 -4.08
N LEU A 386 -9.00 17.59 -4.80
CA LEU A 386 -8.86 16.14 -4.96
C LEU A 386 -7.59 15.77 -5.73
N ILE A 387 -7.30 16.47 -6.83
CA ILE A 387 -6.05 16.27 -7.60
C ILE A 387 -4.84 16.50 -6.70
N HIS A 388 -4.82 17.61 -5.97
CA HIS A 388 -3.71 17.94 -5.07
C HIS A 388 -3.61 16.98 -3.87
N GLY A 389 -4.73 16.37 -3.45
CA GLY A 389 -4.77 15.28 -2.49
C GLY A 389 -4.29 13.93 -3.02
N GLY A 390 -3.91 13.83 -4.31
CA GLY A 390 -3.40 12.62 -4.94
C GLY A 390 -4.46 11.83 -5.72
N PHE A 391 -5.71 12.27 -5.76
CA PHE A 391 -6.84 11.56 -6.40
C PHE A 391 -7.00 11.89 -7.89
N HIS A 392 -5.93 12.23 -8.58
CA HIS A 392 -5.94 12.63 -9.98
C HIS A 392 -6.43 11.51 -10.93
N LEU A 393 -6.13 10.24 -10.65
CA LEU A 393 -6.65 9.11 -11.42
C LEU A 393 -8.17 8.91 -11.22
N PRO A 394 -8.70 8.83 -9.97
CA PRO A 394 -10.14 8.85 -9.73
C PRO A 394 -10.86 10.04 -10.37
N VAL A 395 -10.29 11.24 -10.32
CA VAL A 395 -10.88 12.43 -10.95
C VAL A 395 -11.01 12.26 -12.47
N LEU A 396 -9.98 11.73 -13.14
CA LEU A 396 -10.07 11.41 -14.57
C LEU A 396 -11.13 10.35 -14.87
N GLU A 397 -11.37 9.40 -13.96
CA GLU A 397 -12.43 8.41 -14.09
C GLU A 397 -13.81 9.02 -13.87
N TRP A 398 -13.99 9.85 -12.84
CA TRP A 398 -15.25 10.55 -12.55
C TRP A 398 -15.68 11.48 -13.69
N LEU A 399 -14.74 12.17 -14.34
CA LEU A 399 -15.00 12.98 -15.53
C LEU A 399 -15.61 12.17 -16.68
N ARG A 400 -15.40 10.85 -16.75
CA ARG A 400 -15.96 9.99 -17.82
C ARG A 400 -17.43 9.63 -17.61
N TYR A 401 -17.98 9.87 -16.42
CA TYR A 401 -19.42 9.72 -16.16
C TYR A 401 -20.22 10.94 -16.62
N LEU A 402 -19.56 12.05 -16.93
CA LEU A 402 -20.19 13.23 -17.51
C LEU A 402 -20.27 13.12 -19.04
N PRO A 403 -21.30 13.67 -19.69
CA PRO A 403 -21.33 13.85 -21.13
C PRO A 403 -20.12 14.67 -21.63
N ASP A 404 -19.51 14.26 -22.74
CA ASP A 404 -18.34 14.96 -23.30
C ASP A 404 -18.62 16.43 -23.61
N GLU A 405 -19.84 16.76 -24.05
CA GLU A 405 -20.29 18.13 -24.32
C GLU A 405 -20.28 18.99 -23.05
N GLU A 406 -20.76 18.47 -21.92
CA GLU A 406 -20.80 19.18 -20.64
C GLU A 406 -19.39 19.45 -20.10
N VAL A 407 -18.45 18.52 -20.29
CA VAL A 407 -17.04 18.75 -19.96
C VAL A 407 -16.45 19.81 -20.87
N GLN A 408 -16.66 19.72 -22.19
CA GLN A 408 -16.06 20.64 -23.18
C GLN A 408 -16.60 22.07 -23.11
N GLU A 409 -17.82 22.29 -22.62
CA GLU A 409 -18.39 23.63 -22.46
C GLU A 409 -18.03 24.29 -21.12
N ASN A 410 -17.46 23.53 -20.17
CA ASN A 410 -17.10 24.03 -18.84
C ASN A 410 -15.57 24.18 -18.69
N PRO A 411 -15.04 25.42 -18.65
CA PRO A 411 -13.61 25.68 -18.50
C PRO A 411 -12.99 25.03 -17.25
N GLN A 412 -13.73 24.95 -16.13
CA GLN A 412 -13.21 24.36 -14.90
C GLN A 412 -13.08 22.85 -14.97
N LEU A 413 -14.03 22.16 -15.61
CA LEU A 413 -13.92 20.71 -15.81
C LEU A 413 -12.81 20.38 -16.81
N MET A 414 -12.62 21.21 -17.85
CA MET A 414 -11.50 21.08 -18.77
C MET A 414 -10.16 21.32 -18.09
N MET A 415 -10.05 22.36 -17.25
CA MET A 415 -8.83 22.63 -16.49
C MET A 415 -8.55 21.51 -15.48
N LEU A 416 -9.59 20.94 -14.86
CA LEU A 416 -9.48 19.75 -14.02
C LEU A 416 -8.93 18.54 -14.80
N LYS A 417 -9.39 18.35 -16.04
CA LYS A 417 -8.86 17.32 -16.95
C LYS A 417 -7.38 17.56 -17.27
N VAL A 418 -6.98 18.80 -17.53
CA VAL A 418 -5.57 19.18 -17.75
C VAL A 418 -4.72 18.78 -16.54
N TRP A 419 -5.10 19.18 -15.34
CA TRP A 419 -4.38 18.81 -14.12
C TRP A 419 -4.34 17.29 -13.90
N GLY A 420 -5.45 16.60 -14.14
CA GLY A 420 -5.54 15.15 -13.99
C GLY A 420 -4.57 14.43 -14.92
N LEU A 421 -4.50 14.86 -16.19
CA LEU A 421 -3.57 14.33 -17.18
C LEU A 421 -2.11 14.65 -16.83
N TYR A 422 -1.83 15.87 -16.37
CA TYR A 422 -0.49 16.29 -15.96
C TYR A 422 0.04 15.44 -14.81
N PHE A 423 -0.72 15.30 -13.71
CA PHE A 423 -0.30 14.47 -12.57
C PHE A 423 -0.29 12.97 -12.88
N ALA A 424 -1.11 12.51 -13.83
CA ALA A 424 -1.05 11.15 -14.35
C ALA A 424 0.14 10.90 -15.30
N ASN A 425 1.00 11.90 -15.52
CA ASN A 425 2.12 11.88 -16.46
C ASN A 425 1.71 11.55 -17.91
N ARG A 426 0.51 11.98 -18.32
CA ARG A 426 -0.07 11.79 -19.67
C ARG A 426 0.07 13.07 -20.49
N VAL A 427 1.30 13.50 -20.71
CA VAL A 427 1.66 14.80 -21.29
C VAL A 427 1.35 14.88 -22.79
N ASP A 428 1.41 13.77 -23.52
CA ASP A 428 1.24 13.71 -24.99
C ASP A 428 -0.12 14.24 -25.49
N GLY A 429 -1.13 14.26 -24.61
CA GLY A 429 -2.48 14.75 -24.91
C GLY A 429 -2.82 16.11 -24.30
N LEU A 430 -1.88 16.81 -23.65
CA LEU A 430 -2.18 18.06 -22.95
C LEU A 430 -2.37 19.25 -23.90
N GLU A 431 -1.53 19.40 -24.93
CA GLU A 431 -1.56 20.57 -25.82
C GLU A 431 -2.94 20.81 -26.45
N PRO A 432 -3.63 19.81 -27.04
CA PRO A 432 -4.96 20.03 -27.61
C PRO A 432 -6.00 20.46 -26.57
N VAL A 433 -5.92 19.93 -25.35
CA VAL A 433 -6.85 20.27 -24.27
C VAL A 433 -6.58 21.70 -23.79
N LEU A 434 -5.30 22.08 -23.61
CA LEU A 434 -4.91 23.44 -23.23
C LEU A 434 -5.41 24.48 -24.24
N SER A 435 -5.24 24.23 -25.54
CA SER A 435 -5.77 25.13 -26.59
C SER A 435 -7.30 25.25 -26.54
N GLN A 436 -8.01 24.15 -26.26
CA GLN A 436 -9.47 24.20 -26.10
C GLN A 436 -9.90 25.05 -24.90
N VAL A 437 -9.18 24.97 -23.77
CA VAL A 437 -9.48 25.83 -22.61
C VAL A 437 -9.29 27.30 -22.95
N GLU A 438 -8.20 27.64 -23.65
CA GLU A 438 -7.94 29.02 -24.10
C GLU A 438 -9.04 29.54 -25.04
N ASP A 439 -9.43 28.75 -26.04
CA ASP A 439 -10.51 29.12 -26.96
C ASP A 439 -11.84 29.35 -26.22
N LEU A 440 -12.12 28.58 -25.17
CA LEU A 440 -13.32 28.76 -24.33
C LEU A 440 -13.25 30.05 -23.51
N LEU A 441 -12.10 30.34 -22.89
CA LEU A 441 -11.90 31.57 -22.13
C LEU A 441 -12.01 32.80 -23.02
N ASP A 442 -11.40 32.78 -24.21
CA ASP A 442 -11.46 33.89 -25.17
C ASP A 442 -12.91 34.17 -25.61
N ARG A 443 -13.73 33.13 -25.81
CA ARG A 443 -15.17 33.29 -26.10
C ARG A 443 -15.93 33.88 -24.92
N GLN A 444 -15.70 33.40 -23.69
CA GLN A 444 -16.38 33.91 -22.50
C GLN A 444 -16.03 35.38 -22.20
N VAL A 445 -14.77 35.78 -22.44
CA VAL A 445 -14.34 37.18 -22.33
C VAL A 445 -15.00 38.05 -23.41
N ALA A 446 -15.10 37.57 -24.64
CA ALA A 446 -15.78 38.28 -25.73
C ALA A 446 -17.29 38.48 -25.44
N ASP A 447 -17.93 37.51 -24.79
CA ASP A 447 -19.35 37.53 -24.45
C ASP A 447 -19.69 38.31 -23.16
N SER A 448 -18.70 38.98 -22.53
CA SER A 448 -18.88 39.74 -21.28
C SER A 448 -19.45 38.90 -20.12
N HIS A 449 -18.98 37.66 -19.97
CA HIS A 449 -19.43 36.75 -18.93
C HIS A 449 -19.20 37.35 -17.52
N PRO A 450 -20.16 37.19 -16.57
CA PRO A 450 -20.08 37.83 -15.24
C PRO A 450 -18.95 37.31 -14.32
N ASP A 451 -18.25 36.24 -14.70
CA ASP A 451 -17.19 35.60 -13.89
C ASP A 451 -15.78 35.90 -14.43
N ALA A 452 -15.40 37.19 -14.45
CA ALA A 452 -14.07 37.62 -14.89
C ALA A 452 -12.94 37.15 -13.96
N GLU A 453 -13.23 36.97 -12.67
CA GLU A 453 -12.26 36.54 -11.66
C GLU A 453 -11.93 35.04 -11.80
N GLY A 454 -12.94 34.19 -12.04
CA GLY A 454 -12.74 32.77 -12.35
C GLY A 454 -11.95 32.54 -13.64
N ALA A 455 -12.20 33.33 -14.68
CA ALA A 455 -11.44 33.27 -15.94
C ALA A 455 -9.95 33.62 -15.76
N LEU A 456 -9.65 34.65 -14.97
CA LEU A 456 -8.26 35.00 -14.63
C LEU A 456 -7.55 33.91 -13.82
N ALA A 457 -8.28 33.24 -12.92
CA ALA A 457 -7.72 32.13 -12.16
C ALA A 457 -7.30 30.97 -13.07
N ILE A 458 -8.18 30.55 -14.00
CA ILE A 458 -7.87 29.52 -14.99
C ILE A 458 -6.69 29.93 -15.86
N GLN A 459 -6.61 31.19 -16.28
CA GLN A 459 -5.50 31.70 -17.09
C GLN A 459 -4.15 31.59 -16.36
N ALA A 460 -4.12 31.81 -15.04
CA ALA A 460 -2.92 31.59 -14.24
C ALA A 460 -2.55 30.10 -14.18
N GLU A 461 -3.54 29.19 -14.06
CA GLU A 461 -3.29 27.74 -14.08
C GLU A 461 -2.77 27.27 -15.44
N LEU A 462 -3.33 27.77 -16.54
CA LEU A 462 -2.87 27.51 -17.90
C LEU A 462 -1.43 27.96 -18.10
N SER A 463 -1.10 29.18 -17.64
CA SER A 463 0.26 29.72 -17.71
C SER A 463 1.24 28.84 -16.92
N LEU A 464 0.82 28.33 -15.76
CA LEU A 464 1.63 27.42 -14.95
C LEU A 464 1.87 26.09 -15.66
N ILE A 465 0.84 25.43 -16.21
CA ILE A 465 1.02 24.17 -16.95
C ILE A 465 1.89 24.37 -18.19
N ARG A 466 1.67 25.46 -18.94
CA ARG A 466 2.51 25.81 -20.09
C ARG A 466 3.97 26.02 -19.70
N SER A 467 4.23 26.58 -18.52
CA SER A 467 5.60 26.71 -18.03
C SER A 467 6.28 25.33 -17.86
N TYR A 468 5.55 24.30 -17.38
CA TYR A 468 6.10 22.95 -17.26
C TYR A 468 6.32 22.27 -18.63
N LEU A 469 5.42 22.47 -19.59
CA LEU A 469 5.62 22.00 -20.96
C LEU A 469 6.81 22.68 -21.65
N ALA A 470 7.01 23.98 -21.41
CA ALA A 470 8.16 24.71 -21.92
C ALA A 470 9.47 24.14 -21.35
N ARG A 471 9.51 23.78 -20.05
CA ARG A 471 10.68 23.10 -19.45
C ARG A 471 10.98 21.76 -20.14
N SER A 472 9.95 20.95 -20.41
CA SER A 472 10.15 19.64 -21.05
C SER A 472 10.67 19.74 -22.48
N ARG A 473 10.38 20.85 -23.17
CA ARG A 473 10.90 21.19 -24.51
C ARG A 473 12.25 21.94 -24.47
N ASN A 474 12.88 22.07 -23.30
CA ASN A 474 14.14 22.80 -23.09
C ASN A 474 14.06 24.30 -23.44
N ASP A 475 12.86 24.89 -23.38
CA ASP A 475 12.60 26.31 -23.59
C ASP A 475 12.55 27.06 -22.24
N GLU A 476 13.73 27.17 -21.62
CA GLU A 476 13.90 27.73 -20.27
C GLU A 476 13.47 29.19 -20.17
N GLN A 477 13.64 29.96 -21.25
CA GLN A 477 13.28 31.37 -21.25
C GLN A 477 11.76 31.54 -21.18
N ASN A 478 11.00 30.81 -22.01
CA ASN A 478 9.54 30.86 -21.95
C ASN A 478 9.02 30.23 -20.66
N ALA A 479 9.60 29.11 -20.20
CA ALA A 479 9.24 28.52 -18.91
C ALA A 479 9.33 29.53 -17.76
N SER A 480 10.45 30.26 -17.67
CA SER A 480 10.69 31.22 -16.60
C SER A 480 9.86 32.49 -16.72
N ASN A 481 9.55 32.93 -17.95
CA ASN A 481 8.64 34.04 -18.18
C ASN A 481 7.20 33.68 -17.76
N LEU A 482 6.71 32.51 -18.17
CA LEU A 482 5.36 32.02 -17.84
C LEU A 482 5.20 31.78 -16.33
N THR A 483 6.22 31.23 -15.66
CA THR A 483 6.17 31.02 -14.20
C THR A 483 6.10 32.34 -13.44
N ARG A 484 6.89 33.34 -13.84
CA ARG A 484 6.82 34.69 -13.25
C ARG A 484 5.50 35.40 -13.55
N GLN A 485 4.92 35.17 -14.73
CA GLN A 485 3.60 35.69 -15.07
C GLN A 485 2.53 35.08 -14.16
N ALA A 486 2.50 33.74 -14.05
CA ALA A 486 1.58 33.04 -13.15
C ALA A 486 1.70 33.53 -11.70
N LEU A 487 2.93 33.75 -11.19
CA LEU A 487 3.12 34.27 -9.83
C LEU A 487 2.50 35.67 -9.65
N LYS A 488 2.70 36.57 -10.61
CA LYS A 488 2.12 37.93 -10.56
C LYS A 488 0.59 37.88 -10.54
N ASP A 489 0.01 36.99 -11.34
CA ASP A 489 -1.45 36.85 -11.45
C ASP A 489 -2.04 36.24 -10.15
N ILE A 490 -1.34 35.28 -9.55
CA ILE A 490 -1.73 34.64 -8.28
C ILE A 490 -1.67 35.61 -7.09
N ASP A 491 -0.64 36.45 -7.00
CA ASP A 491 -0.49 37.39 -5.88
C ASP A 491 -1.61 38.43 -5.81
N ASN A 492 -2.25 38.73 -6.94
CA ASN A 492 -3.36 39.67 -7.00
C ASN A 492 -4.72 39.03 -6.65
N ASN A 493 -4.87 37.69 -6.75
CA ASN A 493 -6.17 37.02 -6.78
C ASN A 493 -6.37 35.92 -5.70
N GLN A 494 -5.49 35.82 -4.69
CA GLN A 494 -5.58 34.82 -3.59
C GLN A 494 -5.78 33.35 -4.04
N ILE A 495 -5.20 32.95 -5.19
CA ILE A 495 -5.34 31.60 -5.74
C ILE A 495 -4.41 30.62 -5.00
N PRO A 496 -4.87 29.42 -4.59
CA PRO A 496 -4.07 28.44 -3.84
C PRO A 496 -3.13 27.64 -4.75
N LEU A 497 -2.28 28.32 -5.53
CA LEU A 497 -1.28 27.72 -6.43
C LEU A 497 0.12 28.26 -6.18
N LYS A 498 0.33 29.01 -5.09
CA LYS A 498 1.63 29.60 -4.77
C LYS A 498 2.67 28.50 -4.58
N SER A 499 2.32 27.42 -3.88
CA SER A 499 3.27 26.33 -3.62
C SER A 499 3.88 25.74 -4.90
N VAL A 500 3.04 25.42 -5.89
CA VAL A 500 3.47 24.81 -7.16
C VAL A 500 4.21 25.84 -8.04
N THR A 501 3.76 27.09 -8.04
CA THR A 501 4.43 28.17 -8.80
C THR A 501 5.84 28.46 -8.25
N TYR A 502 5.99 28.53 -6.93
CA TYR A 502 7.30 28.69 -6.29
C TYR A 502 8.19 27.44 -6.49
N TYR A 503 7.62 26.24 -6.52
CA TYR A 503 8.37 25.03 -6.90
C TYR A 503 8.90 25.13 -8.34
N GLY A 504 8.09 25.62 -9.27
CA GLY A 504 8.51 25.92 -10.65
C GLY A 504 9.65 26.94 -10.72
N LEU A 505 9.58 28.02 -9.93
CA LEU A 505 10.69 28.99 -9.83
C LEU A 505 11.96 28.34 -9.26
N GLY A 506 11.82 27.50 -8.24
CA GLY A 506 12.92 26.72 -7.67
C GLY A 506 13.61 25.85 -8.72
N LEU A 507 12.84 25.18 -9.59
CA LEU A 507 13.38 24.41 -10.72
C LEU A 507 14.13 25.30 -11.73
N ASP A 508 13.60 26.47 -12.06
CA ASP A 508 14.24 27.39 -13.01
C ASP A 508 15.57 27.92 -12.47
N TYR A 509 15.59 28.36 -11.21
CA TYR A 509 16.80 28.85 -10.54
C TYR A 509 17.83 27.73 -10.39
N PHE A 510 17.39 26.53 -10.01
CA PHE A 510 18.25 25.36 -9.95
C PHE A 510 18.85 25.02 -11.33
N GLY A 511 18.04 25.04 -12.39
CA GLY A 511 18.51 24.83 -13.76
C GLY A 511 19.57 25.82 -14.21
N LYS A 512 19.54 27.06 -13.71
CA LYS A 512 20.55 28.10 -13.97
C LYS A 512 21.78 28.02 -13.04
N GLY A 513 21.73 27.20 -11.99
CA GLY A 513 22.74 27.15 -10.94
C GLY A 513 22.69 28.30 -9.94
N GLU A 514 21.59 29.05 -9.90
CA GLU A 514 21.36 30.15 -8.95
C GLU A 514 20.87 29.56 -7.61
N LEU A 515 21.76 28.86 -6.88
CA LEU A 515 21.38 28.00 -5.73
C LEU A 515 20.77 28.76 -4.54
N ASN A 516 21.16 30.03 -4.32
CA ASN A 516 20.56 30.86 -3.27
C ASN A 516 19.10 31.19 -3.61
N ASP A 517 18.83 31.69 -4.82
CA ASP A 517 17.49 32.04 -5.28
C ASP A 517 16.60 30.79 -5.37
N ALA A 518 17.17 29.64 -5.79
CA ALA A 518 16.48 28.36 -5.79
C ALA A 518 16.06 27.94 -4.38
N GLN A 519 16.94 28.12 -3.38
CA GLN A 519 16.63 27.82 -1.99
C GLN A 519 15.50 28.70 -1.46
N GLU A 520 15.56 30.03 -1.66
CA GLU A 520 14.50 30.95 -1.23
C GLU A 520 13.15 30.59 -1.87
N ALA A 521 13.13 30.29 -3.17
CA ALA A 521 11.92 29.87 -3.86
C ALA A 521 11.36 28.55 -3.33
N LEU A 522 12.21 27.55 -3.06
CA LEU A 522 11.77 26.25 -2.54
C LEU A 522 11.32 26.31 -1.08
N GLU A 523 11.91 27.18 -0.26
CA GLU A 523 11.44 27.45 1.10
C GLU A 523 10.04 28.09 1.06
N ALA A 524 9.81 29.05 0.15
CA ALA A 524 8.49 29.61 -0.09
C ALA A 524 7.49 28.54 -0.58
N ALA A 525 7.92 27.65 -1.50
CA ALA A 525 7.10 26.55 -2.00
C ALA A 525 6.66 25.60 -0.87
N VAL A 526 7.58 25.26 0.04
CA VAL A 526 7.28 24.45 1.24
C VAL A 526 6.29 25.19 2.14
N HIS A 527 6.54 26.47 2.45
CA HIS A 527 5.66 27.25 3.32
C HIS A 527 4.23 27.34 2.77
N PHE A 528 4.08 27.76 1.51
CA PHE A 528 2.76 27.84 0.89
C PHE A 528 2.13 26.45 0.71
N GLY A 529 2.93 25.41 0.46
CA GLY A 529 2.42 24.03 0.39
C GLY A 529 1.84 23.55 1.72
N GLN A 530 2.41 23.99 2.85
CA GLN A 530 1.86 23.70 4.17
C GLN A 530 0.55 24.46 4.43
N VAL A 531 0.48 25.73 4.05
CA VAL A 531 -0.73 26.56 4.15
C VAL A 531 -1.86 26.01 3.27
N GLU A 532 -1.54 25.64 2.03
CA GLU A 532 -2.45 25.04 1.06
C GLU A 532 -2.76 23.55 1.36
N ARG A 533 -2.10 22.95 2.35
CA ARG A 533 -2.21 21.53 2.73
C ARG A 533 -1.94 20.57 1.56
N LYS A 534 -0.85 20.79 0.82
CA LYS A 534 -0.42 19.98 -0.34
C LYS A 534 0.83 19.16 -0.01
N PRO A 535 0.69 17.95 0.55
CA PRO A 535 1.83 17.16 1.03
C PRO A 535 2.79 16.72 -0.08
N SER A 536 2.29 16.43 -1.29
CA SER A 536 3.10 16.06 -2.44
C SER A 536 4.05 17.19 -2.86
N THR A 537 3.55 18.43 -2.95
CA THR A 537 4.34 19.61 -3.27
C THR A 537 5.34 19.94 -2.18
N VAL A 538 4.95 19.83 -0.90
CA VAL A 538 5.84 20.04 0.26
C VAL A 538 7.00 19.03 0.24
N LEU A 539 6.72 17.74 0.00
CA LEU A 539 7.75 16.71 -0.11
C LEU A 539 8.69 16.89 -1.30
N SER A 540 8.14 17.30 -2.45
CA SER A 540 8.93 17.48 -3.69
C SER A 540 9.83 18.70 -3.58
N SER A 541 9.28 19.83 -3.12
CA SER A 541 10.02 21.09 -2.91
C SER A 541 11.08 20.93 -1.83
N GLY A 542 10.73 20.31 -0.71
CA GLY A 542 11.65 19.97 0.36
C GLY A 542 12.77 19.03 -0.03
N GLY A 543 12.44 18.03 -0.86
CA GLY A 543 13.41 17.10 -1.40
C GLY A 543 14.43 17.80 -2.31
N LEU A 544 13.97 18.64 -3.23
CA LEU A 544 14.87 19.39 -4.11
C LEU A 544 15.71 20.41 -3.32
N LEU A 545 15.12 21.05 -2.31
CA LEU A 545 15.86 21.93 -1.39
C LEU A 545 16.99 21.15 -0.68
N SER A 546 16.70 19.96 -0.17
CA SER A 546 17.70 19.09 0.44
C SER A 546 18.79 18.65 -0.55
N TRP A 547 18.43 18.42 -1.80
CA TRP A 547 19.40 18.12 -2.87
C TRP A 547 20.35 19.30 -3.13
N ILE A 548 19.82 20.52 -3.17
CA ILE A 548 20.62 21.75 -3.31
C ILE A 548 21.55 21.95 -2.10
N GLN A 549 21.02 21.83 -0.88
CA GLN A 549 21.78 21.94 0.36
C GLN A 549 22.92 20.91 0.41
N TYR A 550 22.69 19.68 -0.06
CA TYR A 550 23.74 18.67 -0.22
C TYR A 550 24.87 19.13 -1.16
N HIS A 551 24.57 19.65 -2.35
CA HIS A 551 25.60 20.15 -3.27
C HIS A 551 26.36 21.37 -2.73
N ARG A 552 25.71 22.18 -1.89
CA ARG A 552 26.34 23.29 -1.16
C ARG A 552 27.24 22.85 0.00
N GLY A 553 27.19 21.58 0.40
CA GLY A 553 27.93 21.09 1.58
C GLY A 553 27.20 21.29 2.91
N ASP A 554 25.96 21.78 2.89
CA ASP A 554 25.15 22.04 4.08
C ASP A 554 24.39 20.76 4.50
N THR A 555 25.10 19.64 4.71
CA THR A 555 24.46 18.32 4.86
C THR A 555 23.61 18.17 6.12
N GLU A 556 24.00 18.79 7.23
CA GLU A 556 23.16 18.81 8.44
C GLU A 556 21.86 19.59 8.23
N LEU A 557 21.91 20.71 7.51
CA LEU A 557 20.73 21.49 7.15
C LEU A 557 19.80 20.69 6.22
N ALA A 558 20.37 19.90 5.30
CA ALA A 558 19.63 18.98 4.45
C ALA A 558 18.88 17.90 5.26
N LEU A 559 19.55 17.29 6.25
CA LEU A 559 18.93 16.32 7.15
C LEU A 559 17.84 16.94 8.03
N GLU A 560 18.05 18.16 8.54
CA GLU A 560 17.05 18.89 9.31
C GLU A 560 15.82 19.20 8.45
N THR A 561 16.04 19.70 7.23
CA THR A 561 14.99 20.05 6.27
C THR A 561 14.12 18.83 5.95
N THR A 562 14.74 17.70 5.62
CA THR A 562 14.02 16.46 5.30
C THR A 562 13.25 15.92 6.51
N THR A 563 13.84 15.96 7.71
CA THR A 563 13.20 15.51 8.96
C THR A 563 11.99 16.37 9.31
N ARG A 564 12.12 17.70 9.23
CA ARG A 564 11.04 18.66 9.52
C ARG A 564 9.86 18.45 8.56
N ILE A 565 10.15 18.30 7.28
CA ILE A 565 9.13 18.10 6.25
C ILE A 565 8.43 16.75 6.40
N ARG A 566 9.20 15.69 6.68
CA ARG A 566 8.64 14.35 6.94
C ARG A 566 7.69 14.38 8.14
N ARG A 567 8.09 15.03 9.23
CA ARG A 567 7.26 15.18 10.44
C ARG A 567 5.95 15.89 10.12
N TRP A 568 5.99 17.00 9.40
CA TRP A 568 4.79 17.74 9.03
C TRP A 568 3.81 16.89 8.21
N VAL A 569 4.30 16.11 7.24
CA VAL A 569 3.46 15.21 6.43
C VAL A 569 2.88 14.08 7.29
N ASP A 570 3.70 13.45 8.14
CA ASP A 570 3.23 12.36 8.99
C ASP A 570 2.19 12.84 10.03
N GLU A 571 2.25 14.10 10.46
CA GLU A 571 1.28 14.71 11.38
C GLU A 571 -0.07 15.07 10.71
N HIS A 572 -0.06 15.47 9.43
CA HIS A 572 -1.25 16.01 8.76
C HIS A 572 -1.85 15.08 7.70
N TYR A 573 -1.09 14.09 7.22
CA TYR A 573 -1.41 13.22 6.09
C TYR A 573 -0.88 11.78 6.30
N SER A 574 -1.28 11.16 7.41
CA SER A 574 -1.04 9.74 7.68
C SER A 574 -2.36 8.97 7.67
N ASP A 575 -2.60 8.21 6.61
CA ASP A 575 -3.61 7.15 6.58
C ASP A 575 -2.86 5.80 6.64
N PRO A 576 -2.97 5.04 7.75
CA PRO A 576 -2.32 3.73 7.88
C PRO A 576 -2.76 2.71 6.83
N SER A 577 -3.90 2.93 6.17
CA SER A 577 -4.41 2.06 5.11
C SER A 577 -3.83 2.38 3.73
N GLN A 578 -3.12 3.50 3.58
CA GLN A 578 -2.54 3.94 2.30
C GLN A 578 -1.02 3.81 2.25
N PRO A 579 -0.43 3.60 1.06
CA PRO A 579 1.02 3.62 0.88
C PRO A 579 1.62 4.94 1.34
N ARG A 580 2.79 4.87 1.98
CA ARG A 580 3.51 6.05 2.44
C ARG A 580 3.90 6.93 1.24
N LEU A 581 3.55 8.21 1.29
CA LEU A 581 4.02 9.20 0.29
C LEU A 581 5.56 9.27 0.31
N ILE A 582 6.17 9.07 -0.86
CA ILE A 582 7.62 9.03 -1.07
C ILE A 582 7.98 10.09 -2.12
N SER A 583 8.98 10.91 -1.85
CA SER A 583 9.55 11.88 -2.80
C SER A 583 10.85 11.35 -3.39
N CYS A 584 10.96 11.37 -4.72
CA CYS A 584 12.18 11.00 -5.45
C CYS A 584 13.35 11.88 -4.99
N TRP A 585 13.21 13.21 -5.06
CA TRP A 585 14.26 14.14 -4.65
C TRP A 585 14.73 13.93 -3.20
N GLN A 586 13.78 13.75 -2.28
CA GLN A 586 14.11 13.59 -0.86
C GLN A 586 14.90 12.30 -0.62
N ASN A 587 14.44 11.18 -1.17
CA ASN A 587 15.11 9.89 -0.98
C ASN A 587 16.44 9.83 -1.72
N SER A 588 16.54 10.42 -2.91
CA SER A 588 17.81 10.57 -3.63
C SER A 588 18.81 11.42 -2.86
N ALA A 589 18.40 12.56 -2.28
CA ALA A 589 19.26 13.39 -1.45
C ALA A 589 19.74 12.64 -0.19
N LEU A 590 18.84 11.94 0.50
CA LEU A 590 19.20 11.14 1.67
C LEU A 590 20.14 9.98 1.32
N THR A 591 19.90 9.30 0.20
CA THR A 591 20.80 8.26 -0.32
C THR A 591 22.21 8.81 -0.50
N GLU A 592 22.34 9.96 -1.15
CA GLU A 592 23.62 10.62 -1.38
C GLU A 592 24.30 11.11 -0.08
N ILE A 593 23.55 11.72 0.84
CA ILE A 593 24.09 12.20 2.13
C ILE A 593 24.62 11.04 2.97
N TYR A 594 23.84 9.98 3.15
CA TYR A 594 24.26 8.82 3.94
C TYR A 594 25.38 8.04 3.26
N ARG A 595 25.38 7.97 1.92
CA ARG A 595 26.50 7.42 1.16
C ARG A 595 27.77 8.20 1.45
N GLU A 596 27.75 9.53 1.36
CA GLU A 596 28.93 10.37 1.66
C GLU A 596 29.45 10.24 3.08
N ARG A 597 28.57 9.97 4.05
CA ARG A 597 28.91 9.70 5.45
C ARG A 597 29.38 8.27 5.71
N ASN A 598 29.50 7.45 4.68
CA ASN A 598 29.86 6.04 4.77
C ASN A 598 28.83 5.17 5.53
N GLU A 599 27.56 5.55 5.51
CA GLU A 599 26.43 4.81 6.10
C GLU A 599 25.62 4.13 4.98
N LEU A 600 26.24 3.15 4.31
CA LEU A 600 25.70 2.56 3.08
C LEU A 600 24.38 1.82 3.29
N GLU A 601 24.19 1.14 4.41
CA GLU A 601 22.94 0.44 4.71
C GLU A 601 21.76 1.42 4.87
N LEU A 602 22.01 2.59 5.47
CA LEU A 602 21.01 3.65 5.57
C LEU A 602 20.74 4.25 4.18
N ALA A 603 21.77 4.50 3.38
CA ALA A 603 21.60 4.95 2.00
C ALA A 603 20.74 3.96 1.17
N ALA A 604 21.02 2.66 1.27
CA ALA A 604 20.24 1.61 0.62
C ALA A 604 18.78 1.58 1.09
N SER A 605 18.51 1.85 2.37
CA SER A 605 17.15 1.90 2.90
C SER A 605 16.29 3.02 2.32
N TYR A 606 16.90 4.17 1.96
CA TYR A 606 16.21 5.28 1.28
C TYR A 606 16.09 5.05 -0.23
N LEU A 607 17.02 4.31 -0.83
CA LEU A 607 16.94 3.95 -2.24
C LEU A 607 15.87 2.87 -2.51
N ALA A 608 15.71 1.89 -1.61
CA ALA A 608 14.87 0.71 -1.85
C ALA A 608 13.43 1.03 -2.30
N PRO A 609 12.70 1.99 -1.69
CA PRO A 609 11.35 2.33 -2.14
C PRO A 609 11.31 2.94 -3.55
N LEU A 610 12.40 3.57 -4.01
CA LEU A 610 12.47 4.15 -5.35
C LEU A 610 12.63 3.09 -6.44
N LEU A 611 13.25 1.94 -6.13
CA LEU A 611 13.46 0.86 -7.09
C LEU A 611 12.14 0.20 -7.52
N GLU A 612 11.20 0.05 -6.59
CA GLU A 612 9.86 -0.46 -6.91
C GLU A 612 9.12 0.48 -7.90
N HIS A 613 9.33 1.79 -7.79
CA HIS A 613 8.78 2.73 -8.76
C HIS A 613 9.39 2.54 -10.15
N VAL A 614 10.70 2.34 -10.25
CA VAL A 614 11.38 2.08 -11.54
C VAL A 614 10.80 0.82 -12.22
N GLU A 615 10.55 -0.25 -11.45
CA GLU A 615 9.97 -1.49 -11.98
C GLU A 615 8.52 -1.33 -12.45
N ASN A 616 7.72 -0.51 -11.75
CA ASN A 616 6.31 -0.27 -12.06
C ASN A 616 6.08 0.83 -13.12
N GLY A 617 7.12 1.59 -13.47
CA GLY A 617 7.08 2.69 -14.42
C GLY A 617 7.13 4.06 -13.74
N THR A 618 8.25 4.76 -13.90
CA THR A 618 8.50 6.12 -13.39
C THR A 618 8.47 7.18 -14.48
N GLU A 619 8.24 8.43 -14.08
CA GLU A 619 8.48 9.60 -14.94
C GLU A 619 9.96 9.62 -15.41
N PRO A 620 10.25 9.94 -16.69
CA PRO A 620 11.60 9.82 -17.23
C PRO A 620 12.69 10.59 -16.49
N GLY A 621 12.42 11.81 -16.03
CA GLY A 621 13.36 12.61 -15.23
C GLY A 621 13.66 11.97 -13.88
N GLN A 622 12.62 11.57 -13.14
CA GLN A 622 12.78 10.84 -11.89
C GLN A 622 13.52 9.52 -12.09
N HIS A 623 13.24 8.79 -13.18
CA HIS A 623 13.94 7.56 -13.51
C HIS A 623 15.46 7.80 -13.61
N VAL A 624 15.87 8.85 -14.32
CA VAL A 624 17.29 9.22 -14.47
C VAL A 624 17.92 9.53 -13.10
N VAL A 625 17.23 10.28 -12.23
CA VAL A 625 17.72 10.60 -10.88
C VAL A 625 17.87 9.35 -10.01
N ILE A 626 16.87 8.45 -10.02
CA ILE A 626 16.89 7.21 -9.24
C ILE A 626 18.04 6.31 -9.68
N GLN A 627 18.18 6.11 -11.00
CA GLN A 627 19.26 5.29 -11.54
C GLN A 627 20.64 5.94 -11.33
N TYR A 628 20.74 7.27 -11.33
CA TYR A 628 21.97 7.98 -10.97
C TYR A 628 22.41 7.66 -9.53
N VAL A 629 21.52 7.83 -8.54
CA VAL A 629 21.86 7.54 -7.12
C VAL A 629 22.05 6.04 -6.86
N ARG A 630 21.32 5.17 -7.57
CA ARG A 630 21.55 3.72 -7.55
C ARG A 630 22.93 3.38 -8.08
N GLY A 631 23.31 3.94 -9.21
CA GLY A 631 24.62 3.75 -9.81
C GLY A 631 25.73 4.23 -8.88
N HIS A 632 25.53 5.37 -8.23
CA HIS A 632 26.50 5.92 -7.30
C HIS A 632 26.66 5.07 -6.04
N LEU A 633 25.57 4.58 -5.45
CA LEU A 633 25.61 3.68 -4.31
C LEU A 633 26.29 2.35 -4.67
N ALA A 634 25.94 1.76 -5.82
CA ALA A 634 26.57 0.52 -6.31
C ALA A 634 28.08 0.72 -6.54
N PHE A 635 28.49 1.89 -7.02
CA PHE A 635 29.91 2.25 -7.15
C PHE A 635 30.59 2.32 -5.77
N SER A 636 29.97 2.93 -4.77
CA SER A 636 30.47 2.95 -3.38
C SER A 636 30.57 1.56 -2.73
N GLU A 637 29.70 0.63 -3.12
CA GLU A 637 29.73 -0.78 -2.67
C GLU A 637 30.79 -1.63 -3.39
N GLY A 638 31.47 -1.07 -4.39
CA GLY A 638 32.45 -1.79 -5.22
C GLY A 638 31.82 -2.62 -6.33
N ASN A 639 30.49 -2.51 -6.54
CA ASN A 639 29.75 -3.27 -7.53
C ASN A 639 29.66 -2.50 -8.86
N VAL A 640 30.81 -2.27 -9.48
CA VAL A 640 30.98 -1.35 -10.64
C VAL A 640 30.13 -1.77 -11.85
N GLU A 641 29.93 -3.06 -12.07
CA GLU A 641 29.06 -3.56 -13.15
C GLU A 641 27.62 -3.11 -12.96
N THR A 642 27.08 -3.26 -11.75
CA THR A 642 25.72 -2.79 -11.42
C THR A 642 25.61 -1.27 -11.53
N ALA A 643 26.68 -0.55 -11.19
CA ALA A 643 26.74 0.90 -11.36
C ALA A 643 26.63 1.31 -12.83
N ILE A 644 27.43 0.67 -13.71
CA ILE A 644 27.41 0.92 -15.15
C ILE A 644 26.02 0.63 -15.73
N GLU A 645 25.42 -0.51 -15.40
CA GLU A 645 24.09 -0.88 -15.91
C GLU A 645 23.02 0.15 -15.56
N ALA A 646 22.99 0.61 -14.30
CA ALA A 646 22.04 1.64 -13.87
C ALA A 646 22.25 2.96 -14.63
N LEU A 647 23.50 3.40 -14.79
CA LEU A 647 23.84 4.66 -15.44
C LEU A 647 23.62 4.62 -16.95
N GLU A 648 23.83 3.47 -17.61
CA GLU A 648 23.51 3.28 -19.03
C GLU A 648 22.00 3.31 -19.27
N ASP A 649 21.21 2.68 -18.39
CA ASP A 649 19.75 2.77 -18.41
C ASP A 649 19.27 4.23 -18.23
N ALA A 650 19.86 4.96 -17.29
CA ALA A 650 19.60 6.38 -17.09
C ALA A 650 19.91 7.21 -18.35
N LEU A 651 21.06 7.01 -18.99
CA LEU A 651 21.41 7.70 -20.25
C LEU A 651 20.44 7.33 -21.38
N PHE A 652 20.06 6.06 -21.49
CA PHE A 652 19.14 5.60 -22.51
C PHE A 652 17.76 6.26 -22.36
N VAL A 653 17.19 6.26 -21.15
CA VAL A 653 15.90 6.90 -20.87
C VAL A 653 15.99 8.41 -21.05
N GLY A 654 17.04 9.05 -20.52
CA GLY A 654 17.28 10.49 -20.61
C GLY A 654 17.34 10.99 -22.05
N ASN A 655 17.98 10.23 -22.95
CA ASN A 655 18.07 10.57 -24.36
C ASN A 655 16.79 10.24 -25.13
N LYS A 656 16.19 9.06 -24.89
CA LYS A 656 15.02 8.59 -25.64
C LYS A 656 13.73 9.35 -25.33
N ARG A 657 13.59 9.85 -24.09
CA ARG A 657 12.38 10.53 -23.60
C ARG A 657 12.66 11.97 -23.15
N ARG A 658 13.61 12.65 -23.80
CA ARG A 658 14.03 14.00 -23.40
C ARG A 658 12.88 15.00 -23.33
N GLU A 659 11.94 14.93 -24.27
CA GLU A 659 10.78 15.84 -24.37
C GLU A 659 9.79 15.74 -23.19
N HIS A 660 9.94 14.71 -22.34
CA HIS A 660 9.10 14.48 -21.17
C HIS A 660 9.77 14.91 -19.86
N ILE A 661 11.04 15.36 -19.89
CA ILE A 661 11.81 15.66 -18.68
C ILE A 661 11.74 17.17 -18.36
N VAL A 662 11.08 17.53 -17.27
CA VAL A 662 10.81 18.93 -16.88
C VAL A 662 11.97 19.65 -16.15
N PHE A 663 13.12 19.00 -15.98
CA PHE A 663 14.31 19.57 -15.37
C PHE A 663 15.57 19.01 -16.02
N GLU A 664 16.74 19.58 -15.75
CA GLU A 664 17.99 18.99 -16.19
C GLU A 664 18.47 17.93 -15.18
N PRO A 665 18.52 16.64 -15.53
CA PRO A 665 18.95 15.60 -14.60
C PRO A 665 20.44 15.71 -14.24
N PRO A 666 20.90 15.01 -13.18
CA PRO A 666 22.32 14.95 -12.83
C PRO A 666 23.21 14.48 -13.99
N ALA A 667 24.48 14.88 -13.98
CA ALA A 667 25.47 14.51 -14.99
C ALA A 667 25.84 13.00 -14.96
N VAL A 668 24.98 12.16 -15.52
CA VAL A 668 25.15 10.70 -15.59
C VAL A 668 26.45 10.30 -16.29
N SER A 669 26.81 11.00 -17.37
CA SER A 669 28.05 10.77 -18.13
C SER A 669 29.31 10.88 -17.26
N ALA A 670 29.32 11.82 -16.31
CA ALA A 670 30.47 12.03 -15.43
C ALA A 670 30.70 10.84 -14.49
N LEU A 671 29.62 10.32 -13.88
CA LEU A 671 29.71 9.16 -12.99
C LEU A 671 29.98 7.87 -13.76
N LEU A 672 29.41 7.72 -14.96
CA LEU A 672 29.68 6.57 -15.82
C LEU A 672 31.15 6.55 -16.29
N ALA A 673 31.71 7.71 -16.64
CA ALA A 673 33.15 7.83 -16.94
C ALA A 673 34.02 7.43 -15.73
N ARG A 674 33.63 7.81 -14.51
CA ARG A 674 34.31 7.38 -13.28
C ARG A 674 34.28 5.86 -13.09
N CYS A 675 33.15 5.22 -13.38
CA CYS A 675 33.03 3.75 -13.35
C CYS A 675 33.98 3.09 -14.38
N TYR A 676 34.05 3.63 -15.60
CA TYR A 676 34.97 3.12 -16.62
C TYR A 676 36.45 3.30 -16.26
N LEU A 677 36.82 4.42 -15.62
CA LEU A 677 38.17 4.63 -15.11
C LEU A 677 38.52 3.63 -13.99
N ALA A 678 37.58 3.31 -13.09
CA ALA A 678 37.79 2.30 -12.06
C ALA A 678 38.03 0.89 -12.65
N MET A 679 37.47 0.60 -13.83
CA MET A 679 37.74 -0.63 -14.60
C MET A 679 39.04 -0.57 -15.42
N GLY A 680 39.75 0.56 -15.42
CA GLY A 680 40.95 0.78 -16.22
C GLY A 680 40.69 1.04 -17.71
N ASP A 681 39.43 1.30 -18.11
CA ASP A 681 39.04 1.54 -19.50
C ASP A 681 38.91 3.04 -19.79
N GLN A 682 40.07 3.70 -19.90
CA GLN A 682 40.15 5.13 -20.21
C GLN A 682 39.49 5.49 -21.56
N ALA A 683 39.57 4.58 -22.55
CA ALA A 683 38.99 4.83 -23.87
C ALA A 683 37.46 4.92 -23.81
N LYS A 684 36.80 4.04 -23.04
CA LYS A 684 35.36 4.14 -22.79
C LYS A 684 35.01 5.36 -21.95
N ALA A 685 35.79 5.69 -20.93
CA ALA A 685 35.57 6.90 -20.14
C ALA A 685 35.57 8.17 -21.02
N MET A 686 36.54 8.29 -21.93
CA MET A 686 36.62 9.42 -22.87
C MET A 686 35.44 9.45 -23.84
N ARG A 687 35.08 8.30 -24.44
CA ARG A 687 33.93 8.20 -25.36
C ARG A 687 32.60 8.54 -24.68
N CYS A 688 32.47 8.21 -23.39
CA CYS A 688 31.28 8.48 -22.61
C CYS A 688 31.13 9.97 -22.30
N ILE A 689 32.23 10.66 -21.93
CA ILE A 689 32.18 12.06 -21.51
C ILE A 689 32.19 13.05 -22.68
N GLU A 690 32.81 12.69 -23.81
CA GLU A 690 33.01 13.57 -24.96
C GLU A 690 31.72 14.25 -25.48
N PRO A 691 30.55 13.57 -25.61
CA PRO A 691 29.31 14.22 -26.02
C PRO A 691 28.89 15.35 -25.07
N ALA A 692 29.03 15.15 -23.76
CA ALA A 692 28.64 16.13 -22.74
C ALA A 692 29.59 17.34 -22.68
N ILE A 693 30.83 17.19 -23.16
CA ILE A 693 31.78 18.30 -23.30
C ILE A 693 31.49 19.11 -24.57
N ARG A 694 31.14 18.43 -25.67
CA ARG A 694 30.79 19.08 -26.96
C ARG A 694 29.47 19.84 -26.88
N GLN A 695 28.51 19.33 -26.11
CA GLN A 695 27.23 19.96 -25.85
C GLN A 695 27.08 20.15 -24.34
N PRO A 696 27.65 21.23 -23.79
CA PRO A 696 27.62 21.48 -22.36
C PRO A 696 26.18 21.57 -21.83
N ALA A 697 25.97 20.99 -20.66
CA ALA A 697 24.78 21.15 -19.84
C ALA A 697 24.42 22.63 -19.62
N ASN A 698 23.13 22.96 -19.46
CA ASN A 698 22.73 24.33 -19.12
C ASN A 698 23.12 24.63 -17.66
N ASN A 699 22.81 23.69 -16.77
CA ASN A 699 23.14 23.75 -15.36
C ASN A 699 24.66 23.76 -15.12
N PRO A 700 25.20 24.81 -14.47
CA PRO A 700 26.61 24.90 -14.11
C PRO A 700 27.13 23.70 -13.31
N LEU A 701 26.33 23.12 -12.41
CA LEU A 701 26.73 21.97 -11.61
C LEU A 701 27.02 20.75 -12.50
N ASN A 702 26.16 20.48 -13.48
CA ASN A 702 26.37 19.39 -14.42
C ASN A 702 27.59 19.64 -15.33
N ARG A 703 27.80 20.89 -15.75
CA ARG A 703 29.01 21.28 -16.51
C ARG A 703 30.28 21.04 -15.70
N GLU A 704 30.31 21.51 -14.46
CA GLU A 704 31.43 21.29 -13.54
C GLU A 704 31.72 19.80 -13.36
N GLN A 705 30.69 18.99 -13.06
CA GLN A 705 30.86 17.56 -12.86
C GLN A 705 31.40 16.85 -14.12
N ASN A 706 30.94 17.23 -15.31
CA ASN A 706 31.46 16.70 -16.56
C ASN A 706 32.93 17.11 -16.80
N GLN A 707 33.31 18.35 -16.48
CA GLN A 707 34.69 18.82 -16.60
C GLN A 707 35.63 18.16 -15.58
N ILE A 708 35.16 17.87 -14.37
CA ILE A 708 35.91 17.10 -13.37
C ILE A 708 36.15 15.67 -13.88
N ALA A 709 35.13 15.02 -14.45
CA ALA A 709 35.28 13.68 -15.03
C ALA A 709 36.21 13.67 -16.26
N LEU A 710 36.17 14.71 -17.09
CA LEU A 710 37.14 14.91 -18.18
C LEU A 710 38.57 15.02 -17.61
N ALA A 711 38.78 15.83 -16.57
CA ALA A 711 40.08 15.98 -15.94
C ALA A 711 40.62 14.65 -15.38
N ARG A 712 39.77 13.85 -14.70
CA ARG A 712 40.13 12.48 -14.26
C ARG A 712 40.56 11.60 -15.45
N THR A 713 39.84 11.70 -16.57
CA THR A 713 40.14 10.93 -17.79
C THR A 713 41.45 11.38 -18.47
N LEU A 714 41.74 12.68 -18.46
CA LEU A 714 42.99 13.25 -18.97
C LEU A 714 44.19 12.83 -18.11
N ILE A 715 44.06 12.84 -16.77
CA ILE A 715 45.10 12.36 -15.85
C ILE A 715 45.40 10.89 -16.09
N SER A 716 44.38 10.04 -16.23
CA SER A 716 44.57 8.63 -16.60
C SER A 716 45.29 8.45 -17.95
N GLY A 717 45.22 9.44 -18.84
CA GLY A 717 45.92 9.48 -20.13
C GLY A 717 47.29 10.13 -20.12
N GLY A 718 47.77 10.61 -18.97
CA GLY A 718 49.03 11.32 -18.84
C GLY A 718 48.98 12.80 -19.27
N GLN A 719 47.80 13.36 -19.55
CA GLN A 719 47.60 14.76 -19.97
C GLN A 719 47.41 15.68 -18.76
N TYR A 720 48.39 15.70 -17.84
CA TYR A 720 48.26 16.37 -16.54
C TYR A 720 48.08 17.90 -16.64
N ARG A 721 48.77 18.55 -17.59
CA ARG A 721 48.66 20.02 -17.77
C ARG A 721 47.29 20.45 -18.25
N GLU A 722 46.74 19.71 -19.21
CA GLU A 722 45.39 19.99 -19.73
C GLU A 722 44.34 19.79 -18.64
N ALA A 723 44.49 18.76 -17.80
CA ALA A 723 43.65 18.58 -16.61
C ALA A 723 43.77 19.76 -15.62
N GLN A 724 44.99 20.26 -15.39
CA GLN A 724 45.21 21.43 -14.53
C GLN A 724 44.58 22.70 -15.09
N ASP A 725 44.73 22.94 -16.40
CA ASP A 725 44.15 24.10 -17.07
C ASP A 725 42.63 24.09 -16.92
N THR A 726 41.98 22.95 -17.16
CA THR A 726 40.54 22.77 -16.93
C THR A 726 40.16 23.06 -15.49
N LEU A 727 40.78 22.39 -14.51
CA LEU A 727 40.39 22.48 -13.09
C LEU A 727 40.67 23.86 -12.48
N SER A 728 41.76 24.52 -12.87
CA SER A 728 42.12 25.85 -12.36
C SER A 728 41.05 26.91 -12.66
N THR A 729 40.34 26.77 -13.78
CA THR A 729 39.22 27.65 -14.13
C THR A 729 37.97 27.41 -13.29
N LEU A 730 37.79 26.18 -12.78
CA LEU A 730 36.61 25.79 -12.02
C LEU A 730 36.69 26.17 -10.54
N ILE A 731 37.89 26.18 -9.94
CA ILE A 731 38.07 26.54 -8.52
C ILE A 731 37.38 27.87 -8.15
N PRO A 732 37.66 29.01 -8.80
CA PRO A 732 37.03 30.27 -8.42
C PRO A 732 35.52 30.31 -8.68
N ILE A 733 35.02 29.52 -9.64
CA ILE A 733 33.58 29.40 -9.94
C ILE A 733 32.88 28.65 -8.81
N ALA A 734 33.41 27.49 -8.43
CA ALA A 734 32.86 26.66 -7.36
C ALA A 734 32.88 27.39 -6.02
N GLU A 735 33.92 28.17 -5.72
CA GLU A 735 33.98 29.01 -4.52
C GLU A 735 32.95 30.13 -4.52
N ARG A 736 32.86 30.89 -5.62
CA ARG A 736 31.95 32.03 -5.72
C ARG A 736 30.49 31.62 -5.56
N ASN A 737 30.13 30.45 -6.08
CA ASN A 737 28.76 29.95 -6.09
C ASN A 737 28.47 28.95 -4.94
N ALA A 738 29.42 28.76 -4.03
CA ALA A 738 29.32 27.83 -2.89
C ALA A 738 29.01 26.37 -3.31
N HIS A 739 29.55 25.90 -4.43
CA HIS A 739 29.45 24.50 -4.88
C HIS A 739 30.45 23.62 -4.11
N ASN A 740 30.38 23.60 -2.78
CA ASN A 740 31.44 23.04 -1.93
C ASN A 740 31.71 21.56 -2.20
N ARG A 741 30.69 20.77 -2.59
CA ARG A 741 30.88 19.38 -3.01
C ARG A 741 31.85 19.27 -4.19
N HIS A 742 31.59 20.01 -5.27
CA HIS A 742 32.47 20.00 -6.44
C HIS A 742 33.81 20.64 -6.15
N LEU A 743 33.87 21.66 -5.28
CA LEU A 743 35.14 22.25 -4.86
C LEU A 743 36.07 21.20 -4.23
N VAL A 744 35.55 20.31 -3.38
CA VAL A 744 36.33 19.19 -2.82
C VAL A 744 36.82 18.29 -3.94
N GLU A 745 35.96 17.83 -4.86
CA GLU A 745 36.38 16.99 -5.99
C GLU A 745 37.42 17.67 -6.89
N ILE A 746 37.25 18.95 -7.22
CA ILE A 746 38.19 19.72 -8.03
C ILE A 746 39.57 19.75 -7.37
N LEU A 747 39.62 20.04 -6.06
CA LEU A 747 40.88 20.12 -5.31
C LEU A 747 41.58 18.76 -5.24
N LEU A 748 40.83 17.66 -5.09
CA LEU A 748 41.35 16.30 -5.09
C LEU A 748 41.99 15.94 -6.43
N VAL A 749 41.25 16.12 -7.53
CA VAL A 749 41.74 15.79 -8.88
C VAL A 749 42.88 16.73 -9.30
N TYR A 750 42.85 17.99 -8.87
CA TYR A 750 43.94 18.93 -9.13
C TYR A 750 45.22 18.56 -8.38
N ALA A 751 45.10 18.10 -7.12
CA ALA A 751 46.23 17.60 -6.34
C ALA A 751 46.89 16.38 -7.00
N GLU A 752 46.10 15.47 -7.58
CA GLU A 752 46.63 14.33 -8.33
C GLU A 752 47.46 14.77 -9.54
N ALA A 753 46.92 15.71 -10.34
CA ALA A 753 47.64 16.23 -11.50
C ALA A 753 48.96 16.92 -11.11
N LEU A 754 48.98 17.68 -10.01
CA LEU A 754 50.19 18.30 -9.45
C LEU A 754 51.21 17.25 -8.98
N GLN A 755 50.76 16.18 -8.34
CA GLN A 755 51.63 15.10 -7.89
C GLN A 755 52.33 14.42 -9.07
N HIS A 756 51.61 14.17 -10.17
CA HIS A 756 52.18 13.58 -11.38
C HIS A 756 53.23 14.48 -12.06
N GLU A 757 53.18 15.81 -11.85
CA GLU A 757 54.22 16.74 -12.28
C GLU A 757 55.36 16.94 -11.25
N GLY A 758 55.33 16.24 -10.11
CA GLY A 758 56.34 16.35 -9.06
C GLY A 758 56.19 17.56 -8.14
N ARG A 759 55.04 18.25 -8.18
CA ARG A 759 54.73 19.44 -7.36
C ARG A 759 54.06 19.04 -6.04
N SER A 760 54.74 18.21 -5.24
CA SER A 760 54.14 17.56 -4.06
C SER A 760 53.72 18.52 -2.95
N GLU A 761 54.43 19.63 -2.71
CA GLU A 761 54.02 20.61 -1.70
C GLU A 761 52.69 21.30 -2.06
N GLU A 762 52.51 21.63 -3.35
CA GLU A 762 51.27 22.23 -3.84
C GLU A 762 50.12 21.22 -3.83
N ALA A 763 50.40 19.96 -4.18
CA ALA A 763 49.42 18.88 -4.06
C ALA A 763 48.93 18.72 -2.61
N MET A 764 49.85 18.72 -1.63
CA MET A 764 49.48 18.65 -0.20
C MET A 764 48.62 19.84 0.23
N ALA A 765 48.94 21.07 -0.21
CA ALA A 765 48.15 22.25 0.11
C ALA A 765 46.71 22.16 -0.43
N MET A 766 46.52 21.60 -1.63
CA MET A 766 45.19 21.36 -2.18
C MET A 766 44.42 20.29 -1.40
N LEU A 767 45.09 19.20 -1.00
CA LEU A 767 44.49 18.14 -0.18
C LEU A 767 44.06 18.65 1.19
N GLU A 768 44.89 19.45 1.86
CA GLU A 768 44.54 20.05 3.17
C GLU A 768 43.31 20.96 3.07
N ARG A 769 43.22 21.75 1.99
CA ARG A 769 42.06 22.60 1.72
C ARG A 769 40.79 21.77 1.42
N ALA A 770 40.92 20.67 0.69
CA ALA A 770 39.83 19.74 0.43
C ALA A 770 39.32 19.09 1.73
N LEU A 771 40.23 18.62 2.60
CA LEU A 771 39.87 18.02 3.88
C LEU A 771 39.13 19.00 4.79
N HIS A 772 39.59 20.25 4.89
CA HIS A 772 38.92 21.24 5.73
C HIS A 772 37.46 21.46 5.30
N LYS A 773 37.22 21.59 3.98
CA LYS A 773 35.86 21.76 3.45
C LYS A 773 34.99 20.52 3.61
N ALA A 774 35.58 19.33 3.47
CA ALA A 774 34.85 18.09 3.60
C ALA A 774 34.51 17.70 5.03
N GLU A 775 35.39 18.03 5.99
CA GLU A 775 35.14 17.79 7.42
C GLU A 775 33.91 18.59 7.89
N ASP A 776 33.83 19.87 7.52
CA ASP A 776 32.68 20.74 7.83
C ASP A 776 31.37 20.19 7.22
N ALA A 777 31.44 19.62 6.01
CA ALA A 777 30.29 19.09 5.28
C ALA A 777 29.97 17.61 5.57
N GLY A 778 30.87 16.87 6.23
CA GLY A 778 30.73 15.43 6.47
C GLY A 778 30.97 14.53 5.25
N PHE A 779 31.71 14.98 4.23
CA PHE A 779 31.98 14.18 3.02
C PHE A 779 33.19 13.26 3.20
N MET A 780 32.99 11.94 3.27
CA MET A 780 34.08 10.96 3.39
C MET A 780 34.31 10.16 2.11
N ARG A 781 33.24 9.74 1.42
CA ARG A 781 33.36 8.86 0.24
C ARG A 781 34.04 9.54 -0.93
N LEU A 782 33.92 10.87 -1.07
CA LEU A 782 34.71 11.65 -2.03
C LEU A 782 36.21 11.33 -1.99
N PHE A 783 36.78 10.98 -0.84
CA PHE A 783 38.21 10.67 -0.69
C PHE A 783 38.52 9.19 -0.92
N ALA A 784 37.66 8.31 -0.43
CA ALA A 784 37.88 6.86 -0.49
C ALA A 784 37.68 6.28 -1.89
N GLU A 785 36.98 6.99 -2.77
CA GLU A 785 36.61 6.52 -4.11
C GLU A 785 37.52 7.09 -5.22
N GLU A 786 38.67 7.67 -4.86
CA GLU A 786 39.62 8.25 -5.81
C GLU A 786 40.68 7.24 -6.26
N SER A 787 41.61 7.68 -7.11
CA SER A 787 42.68 6.82 -7.63
C SER A 787 43.61 6.31 -6.53
N GLU A 788 44.31 5.20 -6.80
CA GLU A 788 45.32 4.66 -5.88
C GLU A 788 46.46 5.65 -5.59
N THR A 789 46.78 6.54 -6.53
CA THR A 789 47.75 7.63 -6.30
C THR A 789 47.23 8.56 -5.21
N LEU A 790 45.98 9.02 -5.33
CA LEU A 790 45.39 9.96 -4.38
C LEU A 790 45.17 9.31 -3.01
N LYS A 791 44.69 8.06 -2.96
CA LYS A 791 44.53 7.32 -1.69
C LYS A 791 45.83 7.23 -0.91
N ARG A 792 46.97 7.00 -1.57
CA ARG A 792 48.30 6.99 -0.93
C ARG A 792 48.68 8.36 -0.39
N LEU A 793 48.49 9.42 -1.18
CA LEU A 793 48.76 10.79 -0.74
C LEU A 793 47.92 11.17 0.49
N LEU A 794 46.64 10.79 0.50
CA LEU A 794 45.73 11.01 1.61
C LEU A 794 46.19 10.24 2.85
N PHE A 795 46.51 8.95 2.71
CA PHE A 795 46.99 8.13 3.83
C PHE A 795 48.24 8.69 4.50
N ASP A 796 49.15 9.27 3.73
CA ASP A 796 50.39 9.86 4.24
C ASP A 796 50.20 11.24 4.89
N LEU A 797 49.06 11.90 4.65
CA LEU A 797 48.83 13.28 5.04
C LEU A 797 48.80 13.46 6.57
N PRO A 798 49.65 14.33 7.16
CA PRO A 798 49.73 14.53 8.61
C PRO A 798 48.40 14.93 9.26
N ARG A 799 47.59 15.74 8.56
CA ARG A 799 46.29 16.23 9.08
C ARG A 799 45.31 15.11 9.41
N LEU A 800 45.31 14.00 8.66
CA LEU A 800 44.43 12.85 8.93
C LEU A 800 44.87 12.05 10.15
N LYS A 801 46.14 12.12 10.55
CA LYS A 801 46.69 11.44 11.74
C LYS A 801 46.38 12.17 13.05
N THR A 802 45.75 13.35 12.98
CA THR A 802 45.34 14.11 14.17
C THR A 802 44.07 13.52 14.81
N PRO A 803 43.87 13.66 16.14
CA PRO A 803 42.68 13.14 16.81
C PRO A 803 41.38 13.74 16.26
N GLY A 804 40.43 12.89 15.90
CA GLY A 804 39.11 13.30 15.43
C GLY A 804 38.27 12.07 15.09
N ARG A 805 36.94 12.12 15.27
CA ARG A 805 36.06 11.02 14.85
C ARG A 805 36.10 10.87 13.32
N TRP A 806 35.87 11.98 12.62
CA TRP A 806 35.85 12.03 11.16
C TRP A 806 37.18 11.55 10.54
N ASN A 807 38.32 12.06 11.04
CA ASN A 807 39.65 11.62 10.60
C ASN A 807 39.86 10.09 10.75
N ARG A 808 39.46 9.52 11.90
CA ARG A 808 39.62 8.07 12.17
C ARG A 808 38.75 7.23 11.26
N GLU A 809 37.51 7.64 11.02
CA GLU A 809 36.58 6.94 10.13
C GLU A 809 37.10 6.97 8.69
N LEU A 810 37.55 8.12 8.20
CA LEU A 810 38.14 8.22 6.85
C LEU A 810 39.43 7.39 6.71
N LEU A 811 40.34 7.43 7.70
CA LEU A 811 41.54 6.58 7.69
C LEU A 811 41.19 5.09 7.63
N ALA A 812 40.24 4.63 8.45
CA ALA A 812 39.79 3.24 8.44
C ALA A 812 39.21 2.83 7.07
N MET A 813 38.49 3.73 6.39
CA MET A 813 37.99 3.49 5.03
C MET A 813 39.13 3.32 4.02
N LEU A 814 40.16 4.18 4.09
CA LEU A 814 41.34 4.08 3.22
C LEU A 814 42.14 2.79 3.48
N GLU A 815 42.25 2.34 4.73
CA GLU A 815 42.94 1.11 5.12
C GLU A 815 42.23 -0.16 4.62
N ASN A 816 40.91 -0.26 4.84
CA ASN A 816 40.13 -1.44 4.46
C ASN A 816 40.17 -1.73 2.95
N GLN A 817 40.22 -0.68 2.13
CA GLN A 817 40.30 -0.83 0.68
C GLN A 817 41.69 -1.28 0.20
N GLN A 818 42.78 -0.93 0.89
CA GLN A 818 44.12 -1.44 0.55
C GLN A 818 44.26 -2.95 0.77
N THR A 819 43.56 -3.50 1.77
CA THR A 819 43.57 -4.94 2.06
C THR A 819 42.88 -5.79 1.00
N ASP A 820 41.85 -5.28 0.32
CA ASP A 820 41.17 -6.01 -0.76
C ASP A 820 41.96 -5.97 -2.08
N THR A 821 42.67 -4.88 -2.38
CA THR A 821 43.58 -4.79 -3.54
C THR A 821 44.73 -5.79 -3.45
N HIS A 822 45.21 -6.10 -2.22
CA HIS A 822 46.25 -7.10 -1.97
C HIS A 822 45.78 -8.56 -2.13
N LYS A 823 44.48 -8.85 -1.98
CA LYS A 823 43.94 -10.19 -2.26
C LYS A 823 43.83 -10.49 -3.76
N HIS A 824 43.69 -9.46 -4.61
CA HIS A 824 43.66 -9.64 -6.07
C HIS A 824 45.02 -9.58 -6.77
N THR A 825 46.09 -9.10 -6.12
CA THR A 825 47.44 -9.04 -6.72
C THR A 825 48.33 -10.26 -6.46
N GLN A 826 47.87 -11.28 -5.72
CA GLN A 826 48.63 -12.53 -5.46
C GLN A 826 48.24 -13.74 -6.33
N MET A 827 47.66 -13.53 -7.53
CA MET A 827 47.58 -14.58 -8.54
C MET A 827 48.55 -14.31 -9.69
N THR A 828 49.80 -14.76 -9.53
CA THR A 828 50.75 -14.92 -10.64
C THR A 828 50.23 -15.97 -11.65
N PRO A 829 50.43 -15.75 -12.97
CA PRO A 829 49.93 -16.66 -14.00
C PRO A 829 50.79 -17.93 -14.09
N PRO A 830 50.24 -19.16 -14.17
CA PRO A 830 51.05 -20.32 -14.45
C PRO A 830 51.39 -20.37 -15.94
N ALA A 831 52.69 -20.32 -16.22
CA ALA A 831 53.29 -20.54 -17.52
C ALA A 831 53.02 -21.94 -18.08
N ALA A 832 52.95 -22.01 -19.40
CA ALA A 832 52.75 -23.20 -20.21
C ALA A 832 53.71 -24.35 -19.88
N ARG A 833 53.15 -25.54 -19.59
CA ARG A 833 53.79 -26.84 -19.85
C ARG A 833 52.74 -27.82 -20.40
N GLN A 834 52.92 -28.16 -21.67
CA GLN A 834 52.24 -29.24 -22.38
C GLN A 834 52.54 -30.57 -21.69
N THR A 835 51.54 -31.44 -21.53
CA THR A 835 51.57 -32.82 -22.08
C THR A 835 50.26 -33.57 -21.91
N GLN A 836 49.85 -34.17 -23.03
CA GLN A 836 49.08 -35.41 -23.19
C GLN A 836 47.56 -35.39 -22.96
N ILE A 837 46.91 -35.11 -24.08
CA ILE A 837 45.61 -35.65 -24.49
C ILE A 837 45.58 -37.17 -24.23
N LYS A 838 44.66 -37.61 -23.37
CA LYS A 838 44.02 -38.92 -23.48
C LYS A 838 42.55 -38.70 -23.80
N THR A 839 42.21 -39.17 -24.98
CA THR A 839 40.88 -39.24 -25.60
C THR A 839 39.86 -39.96 -24.73
N SER A 840 38.72 -39.30 -24.47
CA SER A 840 37.42 -39.97 -24.40
C SER A 840 36.35 -39.08 -25.03
N THR A 841 35.62 -39.68 -25.93
CA THR A 841 34.57 -39.17 -26.83
C THR A 841 33.33 -38.59 -26.13
N ALA A 842 32.87 -37.45 -26.64
CA ALA A 842 31.49 -36.92 -26.73
C ALA A 842 30.53 -37.05 -25.51
N SER A 843 30.20 -35.92 -24.87
CA SER A 843 28.82 -35.48 -24.55
C SER A 843 28.76 -34.21 -23.66
N SER A 844 27.89 -33.26 -24.06
CA SER A 844 27.30 -32.09 -23.35
C SER A 844 28.18 -30.92 -22.86
N PRO A 845 27.86 -29.66 -23.24
CA PRO A 845 28.56 -28.45 -22.78
C PRO A 845 27.97 -27.82 -21.50
N LEU A 846 27.05 -28.50 -20.82
CA LEU A 846 26.44 -28.05 -19.56
C LEU A 846 26.82 -28.97 -18.41
N VAL A 847 27.17 -28.40 -17.25
CA VAL A 847 27.47 -29.14 -16.01
C VAL A 847 26.27 -29.98 -15.54
N GLU A 848 25.06 -29.54 -15.88
CA GLU A 848 23.81 -30.26 -15.64
C GLU A 848 22.87 -30.09 -16.86
N PRO A 849 22.32 -31.16 -17.46
CA PRO A 849 21.48 -31.05 -18.64
C PRO A 849 20.14 -30.35 -18.33
N LEU A 850 19.65 -29.58 -19.31
CA LEU A 850 18.30 -29.01 -19.25
C LEU A 850 17.26 -30.16 -19.30
N SER A 851 16.25 -30.08 -18.44
CA SER A 851 15.09 -30.96 -18.52
C SER A 851 14.25 -30.64 -19.76
N LEU A 852 13.42 -31.60 -20.20
CA LEU A 852 12.48 -31.40 -21.32
C LEU A 852 11.60 -30.16 -21.12
N ARG A 853 11.17 -29.90 -19.88
CA ARG A 853 10.36 -28.71 -19.55
C ARG A 853 11.16 -27.41 -19.61
N GLU A 854 12.44 -27.42 -19.22
CA GLU A 854 13.32 -26.26 -19.34
C GLU A 854 13.68 -25.96 -20.81
N GLN A 855 13.82 -26.99 -21.65
CA GLN A 855 14.01 -26.84 -23.10
C GLN A 855 12.75 -26.29 -23.78
N GLU A 856 11.57 -26.78 -23.42
CA GLU A 856 10.28 -26.27 -23.89
C GLU A 856 10.10 -24.78 -23.51
N VAL A 857 10.41 -24.42 -22.27
CA VAL A 857 10.43 -23.02 -21.79
C VAL A 857 11.44 -22.18 -22.59
N LEU A 858 12.65 -22.69 -22.83
CA LEU A 858 13.69 -21.98 -23.59
C LEU A 858 13.26 -21.71 -25.05
N GLN A 859 12.58 -22.65 -25.70
CA GLN A 859 12.04 -22.46 -27.05
C GLN A 859 10.92 -21.41 -27.08
N LEU A 860 9.98 -21.46 -26.13
CA LEU A 860 8.90 -20.47 -26.05
C LEU A 860 9.44 -19.07 -25.68
N ILE A 861 10.53 -19.00 -24.91
CA ILE A 861 11.27 -17.77 -24.65
C ILE A 861 11.88 -17.22 -25.95
N ASN A 862 12.48 -18.08 -26.79
CA ASN A 862 13.06 -17.71 -28.08
C ASN A 862 11.99 -17.23 -29.08
N GLN A 863 10.76 -17.71 -28.97
CA GLN A 863 9.60 -17.25 -29.75
C GLN A 863 9.02 -15.90 -29.26
N GLY A 864 9.58 -15.31 -28.20
CA GLY A 864 9.18 -13.99 -27.71
C GLY A 864 7.97 -13.98 -26.77
N LEU A 865 7.45 -15.14 -26.33
CA LEU A 865 6.28 -15.20 -25.47
C LEU A 865 6.57 -14.69 -24.05
N ALA A 866 5.66 -13.91 -23.46
CA ALA A 866 5.76 -13.49 -22.07
C ALA A 866 5.50 -14.69 -21.12
N ASN A 867 5.94 -14.59 -19.86
CA ASN A 867 5.85 -15.71 -18.90
C ASN A 867 4.42 -16.20 -18.65
N LYS A 868 3.42 -15.30 -18.77
CA LYS A 868 2.00 -15.65 -18.68
C LYS A 868 1.54 -16.48 -19.88
N ASP A 869 2.00 -16.13 -21.08
CA ASP A 869 1.65 -16.84 -22.32
C ASP A 869 2.33 -18.21 -22.38
N ILE A 870 3.59 -18.30 -21.93
CA ILE A 870 4.30 -19.59 -21.77
C ILE A 870 3.52 -20.54 -20.85
N ALA A 871 2.95 -20.02 -19.76
CA ALA A 871 2.15 -20.81 -18.81
C ALA A 871 0.87 -21.36 -19.45
N VAL A 872 0.19 -20.55 -20.26
CA VAL A 872 -0.99 -20.95 -21.03
C VAL A 872 -0.61 -22.00 -22.10
N THR A 873 0.46 -21.77 -22.85
CA THR A 873 0.92 -22.69 -23.91
C THR A 873 1.35 -24.05 -23.35
N MET A 874 1.98 -24.07 -22.17
CA MET A 874 2.41 -25.31 -21.51
C MET A 874 1.32 -25.96 -20.63
N ALA A 875 0.13 -25.35 -20.51
CA ALA A 875 -0.96 -25.75 -19.62
C ALA A 875 -0.53 -25.95 -18.15
N VAL A 876 0.27 -25.04 -17.61
CA VAL A 876 0.76 -25.05 -16.22
C VAL A 876 0.55 -23.70 -15.54
N ALA A 877 0.64 -23.65 -14.21
CA ALA A 877 0.53 -22.40 -13.46
C ALA A 877 1.72 -21.45 -13.74
N PRO A 878 1.53 -20.10 -13.73
CA PRO A 878 2.62 -19.14 -13.94
C PRO A 878 3.79 -19.26 -12.95
N ALA A 879 3.51 -19.70 -11.72
CA ALA A 879 4.55 -19.97 -10.71
C ALA A 879 5.47 -21.13 -11.12
N THR A 880 4.93 -22.16 -11.79
CA THR A 880 5.68 -23.30 -12.30
C THR A 880 6.61 -22.88 -13.44
N VAL A 881 6.15 -22.00 -14.35
CA VAL A 881 7.02 -21.41 -15.39
C VAL A 881 8.14 -20.59 -14.77
N LYS A 882 7.86 -19.76 -13.76
CA LYS A 882 8.91 -19.00 -13.05
C LYS A 882 9.95 -19.92 -12.41
N ALA A 883 9.54 -21.06 -11.84
CA ALA A 883 10.47 -22.04 -11.29
C ALA A 883 11.36 -22.68 -12.39
N HIS A 884 10.78 -23.04 -13.54
CA HIS A 884 11.55 -23.55 -14.68
C HIS A 884 12.50 -22.50 -15.27
N ILE A 885 12.09 -21.23 -15.36
CA ILE A 885 12.95 -20.13 -15.82
C ILE A 885 14.13 -19.92 -14.87
N ARG A 886 13.88 -19.93 -13.56
CA ARG A 886 14.95 -19.79 -12.55
C ARG A 886 15.96 -20.94 -12.63
N ASN A 887 15.49 -22.17 -12.78
CA ASN A 887 16.37 -23.34 -12.91
C ASN A 887 17.13 -23.32 -14.25
N LEU A 888 16.47 -22.95 -15.35
CA LEU A 888 17.08 -22.73 -16.66
C LEU A 888 18.21 -21.69 -16.58
N TYR A 889 17.97 -20.56 -15.92
CA TYR A 889 18.97 -19.49 -15.73
C TYR A 889 20.14 -19.94 -14.88
N SER A 890 19.87 -20.65 -13.78
CA SER A 890 20.90 -21.24 -12.93
C SER A 890 21.77 -22.25 -13.70
N LYS A 891 21.17 -23.09 -14.57
CA LYS A 891 21.90 -24.09 -15.36
C LYS A 891 22.71 -23.47 -16.51
N LEU A 892 22.23 -22.35 -17.06
CA LEU A 892 22.94 -21.59 -18.10
C LEU A 892 23.97 -20.60 -17.50
N GLY A 893 23.95 -20.37 -16.18
CA GLY A 893 24.85 -19.42 -15.51
C GLY A 893 24.57 -17.96 -15.83
N VAL A 894 23.30 -17.61 -16.02
CA VAL A 894 22.84 -16.29 -16.49
C VAL A 894 21.76 -15.72 -15.57
N GLY A 895 21.63 -14.39 -15.52
CA GLY A 895 20.63 -13.73 -14.67
C GLY A 895 19.39 -13.28 -15.43
N ARG A 896 19.49 -13.12 -16.76
CA ARG A 896 18.47 -12.45 -17.58
C ARG A 896 18.03 -13.26 -18.79
N ARG A 897 16.84 -12.92 -19.29
CA ARG A 897 16.19 -13.58 -20.44
C ARG A 897 17.01 -13.49 -21.73
N THR A 898 17.59 -12.33 -22.01
CA THR A 898 18.42 -12.08 -23.20
C THR A 898 19.75 -12.80 -23.12
N GLU A 899 20.38 -12.81 -21.93
CA GLU A 899 21.60 -13.60 -21.67
C GLU A 899 21.35 -15.10 -21.83
N ALA A 900 20.21 -15.61 -21.34
CA ALA A 900 19.83 -17.01 -21.50
C ALA A 900 19.68 -17.41 -22.97
N LEU A 901 19.12 -16.54 -23.82
CA LEU A 901 19.02 -16.78 -25.26
C LEU A 901 20.39 -16.72 -25.95
N ALA A 902 21.21 -15.73 -25.62
CA ALA A 902 22.57 -15.61 -26.17
C ALA A 902 23.43 -16.81 -25.79
N LYS A 903 23.38 -17.23 -24.52
CA LYS A 903 24.12 -18.37 -24.00
C LYS A 903 23.60 -19.70 -24.57
N ALA A 904 22.28 -19.83 -24.74
CA ALA A 904 21.70 -20.99 -25.39
C ALA A 904 22.11 -21.13 -26.87
N ARG A 905 22.26 -20.02 -27.61
CA ARG A 905 22.79 -20.03 -28.99
C ARG A 905 24.28 -20.37 -29.04
N GLU A 906 25.09 -19.78 -28.15
CA GLU A 906 26.51 -20.12 -28.01
C GLU A 906 26.73 -21.63 -27.72
N LEU A 907 25.81 -22.23 -26.96
CA LEU A 907 25.83 -23.65 -26.60
C LEU A 907 25.12 -24.57 -27.61
N GLY A 908 24.60 -24.04 -28.72
CA GLY A 908 23.91 -24.81 -29.76
C GLY A 908 22.58 -25.44 -29.32
N LEU A 909 21.92 -24.88 -28.30
CA LEU A 909 20.63 -25.34 -27.77
C LEU A 909 19.43 -24.70 -28.49
N LEU A 910 19.68 -23.66 -29.28
CA LEU A 910 18.71 -22.97 -30.14
C LEU A 910 19.36 -22.76 -31.51
N ASP A 911 18.63 -23.04 -32.60
CA ASP A 911 19.11 -22.81 -33.95
C ASP A 911 19.13 -21.31 -34.29
N ASP A 912 20.19 -20.85 -34.97
CA ASP A 912 20.32 -19.50 -35.52
C ASP A 912 19.43 -19.36 -36.78
N SER A 913 18.12 -19.33 -36.60
CA SER A 913 17.19 -18.90 -37.64
C SER A 913 15.99 -18.18 -37.03
N LEU A 914 16.14 -16.86 -36.91
CA LEU A 914 15.12 -15.83 -37.18
C LEU A 914 15.74 -14.44 -37.12
#